data_AF-A0A847I566-F1
#
_entry.id   AF-A0A847I566-F1
#
_cell.length_a   1.000
_cell.length_b   1.000
_cell.length_c   1.000
_cell.angle_alpha   90.00
_cell.angle_beta   90.00
_cell.angle_gamma   90.00
#
_symmetry.space_group_name_H-M   'P 1'
#
loop_
_entity.id
_entity.type
_entity.pdbx_description
1 polymer ?
#
loop_
_entity_poly.entity_id
_entity_poly.type
_entity_poly.pdbx_seq_one_letter_code
_entity_poly.pdbx_strand_id
1 'polypeptide(L)'
;MEQNIILAGVGGQGILTIARAISIAALRRGLTLKQAEVHGMSQRGGAVESHLRVADHELFSDLIPLGQANMVLSVEPLETLRYVQYLNGDGVVVAGTTAVVNIDNYPAIEQVLSHVTRFPRHVLLDAEGLAKKAGSARSANIVSLGAASIYLEIDAQDLEDAVAEMFASKGEEIVQTNRRAFRIGRNAAEAYRAGLGAGLTSRAVRERIDALSPEVLLSSEAGAAVCGDGRARVDRLTGAEAQAFEATLLRVYEEGRRSFYEHEVYKLVELVGAIQPPKYVFVPKGGMITPEVLAQYPGETVVLKIVSPQITHKTEAAGVVFVPKDFVSVKREIERMVTAHGANVEVEGVLVVEFVERRQAGFGHELFVGVRATREFGPVIAAGLGGVDTEYLASKMRPGIAVAKACAMDITAEEFLELFKHTAAYDVLSGRARGHGRIVSDGELLRCFRAFISIARHFCVDRGVEGPDIAELEVNPFAFRQQRMVPLDGRGRLAPAAKARAARSIEKVRRMLEPRAAAVLGVSSSSMNFGRIILNNVKRCGFPPEHLYVVKEEEKTIDGVPCVPNVAALPEPVDLLVIAAPAAAMPKVVDEVVASGKVGAAVMIPGGMGETEGSGDLQRRVEEAVARGRELPDGGPVFVGPNCMGLQSRPGRYDTFFIPPKKLDPRWSSPARRVALISQSGAFIISRLSNIGTLDPALALSLGNQIDVTLADLLEAVGSRDDIDAIGVYAEGFANLGGLEFVRAVAKARRAGKTIVFYKAGRTASGRSAAAGHTASLAGDYEVCTAAVEQAGAIVTDTFAEFQQVLEVATALHDKQVGGRRVGTISNAGYETVGMADNITGLRYQVEMATLSAETQKKLSETLAKFKLDKLVNARNPLDVTPMATDEAYEHCVRAMLEAPEVDGVVASLVPLTAMMLTAADEITKPGSLAERLPRLFAGASKPVVVSIDSGELFDPFVKAIRAAGVPVFRSCDQALRSLARYLCYRAPVAGSDQNQG
;
A
#
# COMPACT_ATOMS: atom_id res chain seq x y z
N MET A 1 -47.74 7.45 29.37
CA MET A 1 -46.99 7.19 28.12
C MET A 1 -47.67 8.00 27.04
N GLU A 2 -46.98 8.96 26.42
CA GLU A 2 -47.46 9.62 25.19
C GLU A 2 -46.26 9.81 24.26
N GLN A 3 -46.36 9.24 23.06
CA GLN A 3 -45.30 9.31 22.06
C GLN A 3 -45.86 9.77 20.72
N ASN A 4 -45.37 10.93 20.27
CA ASN A 4 -45.70 11.59 19.01
C ASN A 4 -44.59 11.33 17.99
N ILE A 5 -44.94 10.72 16.86
CA ILE A 5 -44.00 10.25 15.84
C ILE A 5 -44.40 10.82 14.48
N ILE A 6 -43.47 11.48 13.81
CA ILE A 6 -43.61 11.82 12.39
C ILE A 6 -42.94 10.73 11.57
N LEU A 7 -43.70 10.13 10.65
CA LEU A 7 -43.20 9.18 9.66
C LEU A 7 -43.11 9.88 8.30
N ALA A 8 -41.96 9.85 7.64
CA ALA A 8 -41.74 10.55 6.38
C ALA A 8 -40.98 9.69 5.35
N GLY A 9 -41.16 9.99 4.06
CA GLY A 9 -40.41 9.33 3.00
C GLY A 9 -40.94 9.60 1.59
N VAL A 10 -40.37 8.91 0.62
CA VAL A 10 -40.76 8.99 -0.79
C VAL A 10 -41.31 7.63 -1.25
N GLY A 11 -42.56 7.61 -1.74
CA GLY A 11 -43.28 6.38 -2.11
C GLY A 11 -44.00 5.72 -0.92
N GLY A 12 -45.33 5.74 -0.94
CA GLY A 12 -46.16 5.57 0.27
C GLY A 12 -46.23 4.20 0.94
N GLN A 13 -45.70 3.11 0.37
CA GLN A 13 -45.89 1.78 0.98
C GLN A 13 -44.99 1.50 2.21
N GLY A 14 -43.80 2.12 2.27
CA GLY A 14 -42.83 1.87 3.34
C GLY A 14 -43.29 2.42 4.69
N ILE A 15 -43.66 3.69 4.73
CA ILE A 15 -44.05 4.39 5.97
C ILE A 15 -45.36 3.85 6.57
N LEU A 16 -46.32 3.46 5.73
CA LEU A 16 -47.60 2.88 6.16
C LEU A 16 -47.38 1.52 6.86
N THR A 17 -46.42 0.76 6.37
CA THR A 17 -46.05 -0.52 6.97
C THR A 17 -45.45 -0.31 8.37
N ILE A 18 -44.60 0.71 8.53
CA ILE A 18 -44.03 1.08 9.84
C ILE A 18 -45.14 1.53 10.80
N ALA A 19 -46.01 2.44 10.36
CA ALA A 19 -47.14 2.93 11.16
C ALA A 19 -48.05 1.80 11.64
N ARG A 20 -48.34 0.85 10.74
CA ARG A 20 -49.16 -0.33 11.04
C ARG A 20 -48.52 -1.26 12.07
N ALA A 21 -47.21 -1.50 11.97
CA ALA A 21 -46.50 -2.35 12.93
C ALA A 21 -46.53 -1.75 14.34
N ILE A 22 -46.26 -0.44 14.45
CA ILE A 22 -46.34 0.30 15.72
C ILE A 22 -47.77 0.25 16.28
N SER A 23 -48.78 0.44 15.43
CA SER A 23 -50.19 0.41 15.83
C SER A 23 -50.63 -0.95 16.37
N ILE A 24 -50.23 -2.05 15.71
CA ILE A 24 -50.53 -3.41 16.19
C ILE A 24 -49.89 -3.65 17.55
N ALA A 25 -48.62 -3.28 17.72
CA ALA A 25 -47.91 -3.44 18.98
C ALA A 25 -48.52 -2.59 20.11
N ALA A 26 -48.93 -1.35 19.81
CA ALA A 26 -49.59 -0.45 20.76
C ALA A 26 -50.96 -0.97 21.21
N LEU A 27 -51.79 -1.47 20.28
CA LEU A 27 -53.10 -2.04 20.58
C LEU A 27 -53.02 -3.26 21.49
N ARG A 28 -52.00 -4.12 21.33
CA ARG A 28 -51.76 -5.27 22.22
C ARG A 28 -51.50 -4.85 23.67
N ARG A 29 -50.99 -3.64 23.89
CA ARG A 29 -50.73 -3.06 25.21
C ARG A 29 -51.91 -2.25 25.75
N GLY A 30 -53.04 -2.20 25.04
CA GLY A 30 -54.22 -1.41 25.43
C GLY A 30 -54.02 0.10 25.32
N LEU A 31 -53.09 0.56 24.48
CA LEU A 31 -52.83 1.98 24.26
C LEU A 31 -53.80 2.57 23.24
N THR A 32 -54.13 3.85 23.41
CA THR A 32 -54.91 4.65 22.46
C THR A 32 -53.99 5.13 21.33
N LEU A 33 -54.48 5.11 20.08
CA LEU A 33 -53.73 5.62 18.93
C LEU A 33 -54.57 6.56 18.05
N LYS A 34 -53.91 7.55 17.45
CA LYS A 34 -54.45 8.39 16.38
C LYS A 34 -53.42 8.52 15.26
N GLN A 35 -53.88 8.45 14.02
CA GLN A 35 -53.04 8.49 12.82
C GLN A 35 -53.67 9.42 11.78
N ALA A 36 -52.92 10.42 11.31
CA ALA A 36 -53.31 11.31 10.22
C ALA A 36 -52.26 11.26 9.11
N GLU A 37 -52.69 11.09 7.86
CA GLU A 37 -51.77 10.81 6.75
C GLU A 37 -52.03 11.72 5.56
N VAL A 38 -50.96 12.28 5.00
CA VAL A 38 -51.02 12.99 3.72
C VAL A 38 -50.40 12.13 2.65
N HIS A 39 -51.25 11.69 1.73
CA HIS A 39 -50.82 11.02 0.51
C HIS A 39 -50.49 12.10 -0.53
N GLY A 40 -49.28 12.08 -1.07
CA GLY A 40 -48.95 12.78 -2.32
C GLY A 40 -49.74 12.18 -3.49
N MET A 41 -51.05 12.44 -3.56
CA MET A 41 -52.00 11.86 -4.50
C MET A 41 -51.81 12.42 -5.91
N SER A 42 -50.72 12.07 -6.62
CA SER A 42 -50.67 12.12 -8.09
C SER A 42 -49.39 11.57 -8.77
N GLN A 43 -48.30 11.22 -8.06
CA GLN A 43 -47.06 10.80 -8.74
C GLN A 43 -46.33 9.63 -8.04
N ARG A 44 -45.89 8.62 -8.81
CA ARG A 44 -44.85 7.69 -8.34
C ARG A 44 -43.61 8.53 -8.03
N GLY A 45 -43.10 8.42 -6.80
CA GLY A 45 -41.97 9.24 -6.34
C GLY A 45 -42.36 10.53 -5.63
N GLY A 46 -43.62 10.72 -5.21
CA GLY A 46 -44.03 11.83 -4.34
C GLY A 46 -43.66 11.63 -2.86
N ALA A 47 -43.52 12.75 -2.14
CA ALA A 47 -43.34 12.78 -0.69
C ALA A 47 -44.61 12.31 0.04
N VAL A 48 -44.43 11.60 1.14
CA VAL A 48 -45.52 11.05 1.98
C VAL A 48 -45.16 11.27 3.45
N GLU A 49 -46.15 11.69 4.24
CA GLU A 49 -46.04 11.93 5.68
C GLU A 49 -47.19 11.27 6.45
N SER A 50 -46.93 10.85 7.68
CA SER A 50 -47.93 10.32 8.61
C SER A 50 -47.61 10.78 10.03
N HIS A 51 -48.59 11.41 10.67
CA HIS A 51 -48.59 11.78 12.09
C HIS A 51 -49.13 10.60 12.88
N LEU A 52 -48.30 9.98 13.72
CA LEU A 52 -48.68 8.86 14.57
C LEU A 52 -48.54 9.24 16.04
N ARG A 53 -49.65 9.16 16.78
CA ARG A 53 -49.71 9.44 18.22
C ARG A 53 -50.15 8.20 18.97
N VAL A 54 -49.40 7.82 19.99
CA VAL A 54 -49.67 6.67 20.86
C VAL A 54 -49.68 7.13 22.30
N ALA A 55 -50.73 6.81 23.07
CA ALA A 55 -50.82 7.18 24.48
C ALA A 55 -51.53 6.15 25.36
N ASP A 56 -51.27 6.16 26.66
CA ASP A 56 -52.00 5.41 27.69
C ASP A 56 -53.27 6.13 28.19
N HIS A 57 -53.60 7.25 27.57
CA HIS A 57 -54.82 8.02 27.82
C HIS A 57 -55.52 8.34 26.49
N GLU A 58 -56.71 8.92 26.56
CA GLU A 58 -57.51 9.23 25.38
C GLU A 58 -56.90 10.38 24.56
N LEU A 59 -56.77 10.18 23.24
CA LEU A 59 -56.23 11.16 22.30
C LEU A 59 -57.36 11.85 21.52
N PHE A 60 -57.48 13.17 21.67
CA PHE A 60 -58.53 13.97 21.02
C PHE A 60 -58.16 14.48 19.62
N SER A 61 -56.87 14.60 19.30
CA SER A 61 -56.36 15.11 18.01
C SER A 61 -55.38 14.11 17.39
N ASP A 62 -55.44 13.97 16.06
CA ASP A 62 -54.55 13.14 15.25
C ASP A 62 -53.30 13.88 14.76
N LEU A 63 -53.37 15.21 14.60
CA LEU A 63 -52.21 16.03 14.25
C LEU A 63 -51.27 16.27 15.44
N ILE A 64 -49.97 16.28 15.14
CA ILE A 64 -48.89 16.61 16.08
C ILE A 64 -48.56 18.10 15.95
N PRO A 65 -48.64 18.91 17.03
CA PRO A 65 -48.24 20.30 16.97
C PRO A 65 -46.74 20.49 16.70
N LEU A 66 -46.36 21.65 16.19
CA LEU A 66 -44.95 22.02 16.00
C LEU A 66 -44.19 21.94 17.33
N GLY A 67 -42.98 21.40 17.30
CA GLY A 67 -42.14 21.20 18.47
C GLY A 67 -42.67 20.19 19.51
N GLN A 68 -43.61 19.32 19.16
CA GLN A 68 -44.19 18.30 20.06
C GLN A 68 -43.89 16.84 19.67
N ALA A 69 -43.25 16.59 18.54
CA ALA A 69 -42.86 15.24 18.12
C ALA A 69 -41.66 14.74 18.93
N ASN A 70 -41.79 13.55 19.51
CA ASN A 70 -40.71 12.85 20.20
C ASN A 70 -39.74 12.21 19.20
N MET A 71 -40.22 11.86 18.00
CA MET A 71 -39.40 11.23 16.96
C MET A 71 -39.80 11.69 15.56
N VAL A 72 -38.80 11.92 14.71
CA VAL A 72 -38.96 11.97 13.26
C VAL A 72 -38.27 10.72 12.69
N LEU A 73 -39.07 9.80 12.14
CA LEU A 73 -38.60 8.59 11.47
C LEU A 73 -38.81 8.73 9.97
N SER A 74 -37.71 8.89 9.23
CA SER A 74 -37.75 9.04 7.78
C SER A 74 -37.03 7.90 7.06
N VAL A 75 -37.64 7.33 6.03
CA VAL A 75 -36.94 6.38 5.14
C VAL A 75 -36.12 7.06 4.05
N GLU A 76 -36.22 8.40 3.95
CA GLU A 76 -35.51 9.22 2.97
C GLU A 76 -34.84 10.44 3.66
N PRO A 77 -33.56 10.72 3.40
CA PRO A 77 -32.79 11.68 4.19
C PRO A 77 -33.23 13.14 4.00
N LEU A 78 -33.65 13.58 2.82
CA LEU A 78 -34.09 14.96 2.57
C LEU A 78 -35.46 15.22 3.22
N GLU A 79 -36.37 14.25 3.17
CA GLU A 79 -37.68 14.32 3.83
C GLU A 79 -37.53 14.52 5.34
N THR A 80 -36.47 13.97 5.95
CA THR A 80 -36.15 14.23 7.36
C THR A 80 -36.10 15.73 7.65
N LEU A 81 -35.33 16.49 6.86
CA LEU A 81 -35.14 17.93 7.05
C LEU A 81 -36.40 18.75 6.78
N ARG A 82 -37.40 18.19 6.09
CA ARG A 82 -38.69 18.86 5.85
C ARG A 82 -39.63 18.80 7.05
N TYR A 83 -39.39 17.88 7.99
CA TYR A 83 -40.28 17.65 9.13
C TYR A 83 -39.64 17.86 10.51
N VAL A 84 -38.35 18.20 10.57
CA VAL A 84 -37.66 18.49 11.83
C VAL A 84 -38.28 19.65 12.63
N GLN A 85 -39.07 20.55 12.03
CA GLN A 85 -39.79 21.59 12.79
C GLN A 85 -40.87 21.04 13.75
N TYR A 86 -41.32 19.80 13.56
CA TYR A 86 -42.22 19.14 14.50
C TYR A 86 -41.48 18.57 15.71
N LEU A 87 -40.16 18.33 15.60
CA LEU A 87 -39.36 17.70 16.63
C LEU A 87 -39.23 18.60 17.87
N ASN A 88 -39.48 18.04 19.06
CA ASN A 88 -39.26 18.74 20.33
C ASN A 88 -37.76 18.80 20.68
N GLY A 89 -37.40 19.58 21.71
CA GLY A 89 -35.99 19.83 22.07
C GLY A 89 -35.18 18.57 22.45
N ASP A 90 -35.85 17.54 22.97
CA ASP A 90 -35.25 16.25 23.34
C ASP A 90 -35.54 15.14 22.33
N GLY A 91 -36.12 15.50 21.17
CA GLY A 91 -36.60 14.56 20.18
C GLY A 91 -35.47 13.87 19.43
N VAL A 92 -35.78 12.72 18.85
CA VAL A 92 -34.82 11.89 18.11
C VAL A 92 -35.12 11.85 16.62
N VAL A 93 -34.06 11.85 15.81
CA VAL A 93 -34.15 11.63 14.38
C VAL A 93 -33.66 10.23 14.03
N VAL A 94 -34.49 9.44 13.36
CA VAL A 94 -34.08 8.14 12.79
C VAL A 94 -34.26 8.25 11.28
N ALA A 95 -33.19 8.24 10.51
CA ALA A 95 -33.27 8.44 9.07
C ALA A 95 -32.49 7.41 8.25
N GLY A 96 -33.07 7.00 7.12
CA GLY A 96 -32.36 6.26 6.08
C GLY A 96 -31.34 7.13 5.36
N THR A 97 -30.26 6.53 4.85
CA THR A 97 -29.22 7.25 4.09
C THR A 97 -29.34 7.12 2.58
N THR A 98 -30.29 6.31 2.09
CA THR A 98 -30.53 6.11 0.66
C THR A 98 -31.36 7.26 0.12
N ALA A 99 -30.77 8.07 -0.76
CA ALA A 99 -31.46 9.16 -1.44
C ALA A 99 -32.36 8.63 -2.57
N VAL A 100 -33.58 9.14 -2.68
CA VAL A 100 -34.44 8.93 -3.85
C VAL A 100 -34.36 10.18 -4.72
N VAL A 101 -33.40 10.21 -5.66
CA VAL A 101 -33.14 11.38 -6.52
C VAL A 101 -34.26 11.52 -7.56
N ASN A 102 -35.29 12.28 -7.20
CA ASN A 102 -36.49 12.56 -8.00
C ASN A 102 -36.61 14.06 -8.40
N ILE A 103 -35.58 14.86 -8.13
CA ILE A 103 -35.47 16.28 -8.46
C ILE A 103 -34.08 16.59 -9.04
N ASP A 104 -33.98 17.54 -9.98
CA ASP A 104 -32.73 17.86 -10.70
C ASP A 104 -31.63 18.47 -9.81
N ASN A 105 -32.01 19.10 -8.69
CA ASN A 105 -31.11 19.78 -7.76
C ASN A 105 -31.04 19.09 -6.39
N TYR A 106 -31.10 17.75 -6.36
CA TYR A 106 -30.96 17.01 -5.10
C TYR A 106 -29.58 17.28 -4.48
N PRO A 107 -29.48 17.80 -3.24
CA PRO A 107 -28.19 18.14 -2.63
C PRO A 107 -27.31 16.90 -2.42
N ALA A 108 -25.99 17.09 -2.34
CA ALA A 108 -25.08 16.01 -2.02
C ALA A 108 -25.50 15.30 -0.71
N ILE A 109 -25.56 13.98 -0.72
CA ILE A 109 -26.13 13.20 0.38
C ILE A 109 -25.45 13.51 1.72
N GLU A 110 -24.11 13.59 1.74
CA GLU A 110 -23.37 13.92 2.97
C GLU A 110 -23.66 15.35 3.47
N GLN A 111 -24.05 16.27 2.59
CA GLN A 111 -24.52 17.59 3.02
C GLN A 111 -25.86 17.46 3.77
N VAL A 112 -26.81 16.69 3.23
CA VAL A 112 -28.10 16.43 3.88
C VAL A 112 -27.90 15.73 5.22
N LEU A 113 -27.10 14.66 5.24
CA LEU A 113 -26.80 13.90 6.46
C LEU A 113 -26.07 14.76 7.49
N SER A 114 -25.13 15.63 7.09
CA SER A 114 -24.45 16.56 8.01
C SER A 114 -25.42 17.50 8.73
N HIS A 115 -26.53 17.88 8.08
CA HIS A 115 -27.56 18.71 8.70
C HIS A 115 -28.37 17.90 9.71
N VAL A 116 -28.67 16.64 9.41
CA VAL A 116 -29.30 15.71 10.37
C VAL A 116 -28.40 15.45 11.58
N THR A 117 -27.08 15.37 11.40
CA THR A 117 -26.15 15.15 12.53
C THR A 117 -26.05 16.32 13.51
N ARG A 118 -26.61 17.49 13.18
CA ARG A 118 -26.68 18.63 14.12
C ARG A 118 -27.66 18.37 15.26
N PHE A 119 -28.58 17.43 15.08
CA PHE A 119 -29.49 17.00 16.15
C PHE A 119 -28.74 16.06 17.10
N PRO A 120 -28.70 16.34 18.41
CA PRO A 120 -27.88 15.59 19.37
C PRO A 120 -28.29 14.12 19.47
N ARG A 121 -29.57 13.81 19.24
CA ARG A 121 -30.12 12.46 19.22
C ARG A 121 -30.49 12.09 17.79
N HIS A 122 -29.64 11.32 17.13
CA HIS A 122 -29.92 10.84 15.78
C HIS A 122 -29.39 9.42 15.53
N VAL A 123 -29.99 8.72 14.57
CA VAL A 123 -29.53 7.44 14.01
C VAL A 123 -29.65 7.51 12.49
N LEU A 124 -28.56 7.19 11.79
CA LEU A 124 -28.48 7.21 10.33
C LEU A 124 -28.00 5.85 9.83
N LEU A 125 -28.77 5.17 8.99
CA LEU A 125 -28.48 3.80 8.53
C LEU A 125 -28.78 3.59 7.05
N ASP A 126 -27.97 2.76 6.37
CA ASP A 126 -28.31 2.20 5.06
C ASP A 126 -29.32 1.06 5.23
N ALA A 127 -30.59 1.44 5.34
CA ALA A 127 -31.69 0.49 5.55
C ALA A 127 -31.81 -0.53 4.40
N GLU A 128 -31.46 -0.16 3.17
CA GLU A 128 -31.54 -1.06 2.02
C GLU A 128 -30.39 -2.07 2.01
N GLY A 129 -29.16 -1.62 2.25
CA GLY A 129 -27.98 -2.48 2.38
C GLY A 129 -28.12 -3.48 3.54
N LEU A 130 -28.62 -3.03 4.68
CA LEU A 130 -28.92 -3.90 5.83
C LEU A 130 -30.06 -4.88 5.54
N ALA A 131 -31.08 -4.49 4.78
CA ALA A 131 -32.16 -5.39 4.36
C ALA A 131 -31.67 -6.46 3.38
N LYS A 132 -30.72 -6.13 2.48
CA LYS A 132 -30.04 -7.13 1.62
C LYS A 132 -29.30 -8.16 2.46
N LYS A 133 -28.59 -7.74 3.50
CA LYS A 133 -27.94 -8.65 4.47
C LYS A 133 -28.93 -9.53 5.24
N ALA A 134 -30.15 -9.05 5.46
CA ALA A 134 -31.24 -9.82 6.06
C ALA A 134 -31.87 -10.85 5.10
N GLY A 135 -31.59 -10.77 3.80
CA GLY A 135 -32.09 -11.68 2.76
C GLY A 135 -33.08 -11.05 1.78
N SER A 136 -33.49 -9.79 1.96
CA SER A 136 -34.37 -9.11 1.00
C SER A 136 -34.34 -7.59 1.12
N ALA A 137 -33.93 -6.90 0.05
CA ALA A 137 -33.97 -5.44 -0.06
C ALA A 137 -35.37 -4.84 0.17
N ARG A 138 -36.44 -5.62 -0.07
CA ARG A 138 -37.84 -5.20 0.14
C ARG A 138 -38.20 -4.97 1.61
N SER A 139 -37.33 -5.37 2.54
CA SER A 139 -37.56 -5.24 3.99
C SER A 139 -36.89 -4.00 4.60
N ALA A 140 -36.44 -3.03 3.77
CA ALA A 140 -35.73 -1.83 4.22
C ALA A 140 -36.52 -1.01 5.26
N ASN A 141 -37.83 -0.87 5.07
CA ASN A 141 -38.72 -0.22 6.03
C ASN A 141 -38.78 -0.95 7.40
N ILE A 142 -38.62 -2.28 7.42
CA ILE A 142 -38.56 -3.06 8.66
C ILE A 142 -37.22 -2.88 9.38
N VAL A 143 -36.12 -2.70 8.63
CA VAL A 143 -34.84 -2.26 9.22
C VAL A 143 -35.00 -0.89 9.88
N SER A 144 -35.66 0.07 9.21
CA SER A 144 -35.94 1.40 9.78
C SER A 144 -36.80 1.33 11.04
N LEU A 145 -37.82 0.46 11.08
CA LEU A 145 -38.62 0.19 12.27
C LEU A 145 -37.77 -0.40 13.41
N GLY A 146 -36.91 -1.38 13.08
CA GLY A 146 -35.96 -1.95 14.04
C GLY A 146 -35.04 -0.89 14.64
N ALA A 147 -34.51 0.00 13.81
CA ALA A 147 -33.68 1.11 14.26
C ALA A 147 -34.42 2.10 15.17
N ALA A 148 -35.69 2.37 14.87
CA ALA A 148 -36.53 3.23 15.69
C ALA A 148 -36.91 2.60 17.04
N SER A 149 -36.97 1.27 17.12
CA SER A 149 -37.40 0.53 18.32
C SER A 149 -36.59 0.85 19.57
N ILE A 150 -35.34 1.29 19.44
CA ILE A 150 -34.50 1.67 20.60
C ILE A 150 -34.94 2.97 21.28
N TYR A 151 -35.84 3.73 20.65
CA TYR A 151 -36.41 4.97 21.17
C TYR A 151 -37.93 4.93 21.30
N LEU A 152 -38.59 3.87 20.83
CA LEU A 152 -40.02 3.68 21.02
C LEU A 152 -40.30 3.27 22.47
N GLU A 153 -41.37 3.80 23.06
CA GLU A 153 -41.84 3.42 24.39
C GLU A 153 -42.65 2.09 24.37
N ILE A 154 -42.53 1.33 23.28
CA ILE A 154 -43.15 0.02 23.08
C ILE A 154 -42.05 -1.04 23.08
N ASP A 155 -42.31 -2.18 23.72
CA ASP A 155 -41.33 -3.27 23.78
C ASP A 155 -40.98 -3.77 22.37
N ALA A 156 -39.69 -3.92 22.11
CA ALA A 156 -39.19 -4.34 20.81
C ALA A 156 -39.64 -5.77 20.43
N GLN A 157 -39.91 -6.64 21.41
CA GLN A 157 -40.49 -7.96 21.15
C GLN A 157 -41.93 -7.84 20.62
N ASP A 158 -42.72 -6.91 21.16
CA ASP A 158 -44.08 -6.66 20.66
C ASP A 158 -44.08 -6.12 19.23
N LEU A 159 -43.11 -5.26 18.91
CA LEU A 159 -42.89 -4.76 17.55
C LEU A 159 -42.46 -5.88 16.60
N GLU A 160 -41.55 -6.76 17.02
CA GLU A 160 -41.14 -7.92 16.21
C GLU A 160 -42.31 -8.88 15.97
N ASP A 161 -43.14 -9.13 16.99
CA ASP A 161 -44.30 -10.01 16.87
C ASP A 161 -45.45 -9.37 16.07
N ALA A 162 -45.55 -8.04 16.07
CA ALA A 162 -46.44 -7.29 15.17
C ALA A 162 -45.99 -7.42 13.72
N VAL A 163 -44.69 -7.31 13.44
CA VAL A 163 -44.12 -7.56 12.11
C VAL A 163 -44.44 -8.99 11.66
N ALA A 164 -44.27 -9.99 12.53
CA ALA A 164 -44.58 -11.37 12.19
C ALA A 164 -46.06 -11.58 11.83
N GLU A 165 -46.97 -10.98 12.60
CA GLU A 165 -48.42 -11.03 12.33
C GLU A 165 -48.77 -10.39 10.97
N MET A 166 -48.18 -9.23 10.66
CA MET A 166 -48.43 -8.51 9.40
C MET A 166 -48.07 -9.32 8.16
N PHE A 167 -47.04 -10.18 8.26
CA PHE A 167 -46.53 -10.97 7.14
C PHE A 167 -46.93 -12.44 7.20
N ALA A 168 -47.71 -12.88 8.19
CA ALA A 168 -48.12 -14.28 8.36
C ALA A 168 -48.79 -14.88 7.10
N SER A 169 -49.59 -14.07 6.40
CA SER A 169 -50.26 -14.48 5.15
C SER A 169 -49.34 -14.66 3.95
N LYS A 170 -48.06 -14.23 4.03
CA LYS A 170 -47.10 -14.28 2.93
C LYS A 170 -46.11 -15.47 3.01
N GLY A 171 -46.20 -16.30 4.05
CA GLY A 171 -45.39 -17.50 4.23
C GLY A 171 -44.22 -17.32 5.23
N GLU A 172 -43.79 -18.45 5.81
CA GLU A 172 -42.84 -18.49 6.93
C GLU A 172 -41.47 -17.89 6.59
N GLU A 173 -40.96 -18.13 5.37
CA GLU A 173 -39.68 -17.57 4.92
C GLU A 173 -39.68 -16.03 4.95
N ILE A 174 -40.76 -15.41 4.48
CA ILE A 174 -40.92 -13.94 4.47
C ILE A 174 -41.04 -13.41 5.90
N VAL A 175 -41.72 -14.12 6.80
CA VAL A 175 -41.79 -13.76 8.23
C VAL A 175 -40.39 -13.76 8.85
N GLN A 176 -39.60 -14.80 8.62
CA GLN A 176 -38.24 -14.91 9.16
C GLN A 176 -37.30 -13.85 8.58
N THR A 177 -37.37 -13.54 7.28
CA THR A 177 -36.61 -12.44 6.67
C THR A 177 -36.92 -11.09 7.31
N ASN A 178 -38.19 -10.79 7.57
CA ASN A 178 -38.59 -9.53 8.20
C ASN A 178 -38.24 -9.47 9.69
N ARG A 179 -38.34 -10.57 10.44
CA ARG A 179 -37.82 -10.65 11.82
C ARG A 179 -36.31 -10.40 11.87
N ARG A 180 -35.56 -11.01 10.93
CA ARG A 180 -34.12 -10.79 10.79
C ARG A 180 -33.78 -9.33 10.47
N ALA A 181 -34.54 -8.73 9.54
CA ALA A 181 -34.38 -7.32 9.18
C ALA A 181 -34.64 -6.37 10.36
N PHE A 182 -35.68 -6.65 11.17
CA PHE A 182 -35.98 -5.87 12.37
C PHE A 182 -34.82 -5.93 13.38
N ARG A 183 -34.31 -7.13 13.68
CA ARG A 183 -33.19 -7.31 14.63
C ARG A 183 -31.90 -6.65 14.14
N ILE A 184 -31.56 -6.81 12.86
CA ILE A 184 -30.41 -6.13 12.25
C ILE A 184 -30.54 -4.61 12.38
N GLY A 185 -31.72 -4.05 12.09
CA GLY A 185 -31.97 -2.61 12.23
C GLY A 185 -31.78 -2.11 13.66
N ARG A 186 -32.30 -2.85 14.64
CA ARG A 186 -32.14 -2.53 16.06
C ARG A 186 -30.68 -2.56 16.49
N ASN A 187 -29.97 -3.65 16.23
CA ASN A 187 -28.57 -3.83 16.62
C ASN A 187 -27.66 -2.82 15.92
N ALA A 188 -27.92 -2.49 14.65
CA ALA A 188 -27.20 -1.46 13.93
C ALA A 188 -27.40 -0.07 14.57
N ALA A 189 -28.62 0.25 15.02
CA ALA A 189 -28.88 1.51 15.73
C ALA A 189 -28.22 1.59 17.11
N GLU A 190 -28.16 0.47 17.85
CA GLU A 190 -27.43 0.37 19.12
C GLU A 190 -25.91 0.54 18.90
N ALA A 191 -25.35 -0.15 17.90
CA ALA A 191 -23.95 0.00 17.50
C ALA A 191 -23.65 1.41 17.01
N TYR A 192 -24.60 2.06 16.34
CA TYR A 192 -24.45 3.43 15.87
C TYR A 192 -24.28 4.41 17.04
N ARG A 193 -25.13 4.27 18.08
CA ARG A 193 -25.01 5.08 19.30
C ARG A 193 -23.72 4.81 20.06
N ALA A 194 -23.31 3.55 20.17
CA ALA A 194 -22.07 3.17 20.83
C ALA A 194 -20.85 3.80 20.14
N GLY A 195 -20.82 3.76 18.80
CA GLY A 195 -19.76 4.38 18.00
C GLY A 195 -19.67 5.90 18.19
N LEU A 196 -20.81 6.61 18.18
CA LEU A 196 -20.84 8.04 18.48
C LEU A 196 -20.36 8.34 19.92
N GLY A 197 -20.78 7.53 20.90
CA GLY A 197 -20.33 7.63 22.29
C GLY A 197 -18.83 7.39 22.48
N ALA A 198 -18.21 6.61 21.59
CA ALA A 198 -16.77 6.37 21.53
C ALA A 198 -15.99 7.48 20.79
N GLY A 199 -16.65 8.57 20.39
CA GLY A 199 -16.02 9.72 19.72
C GLY A 199 -15.85 9.57 18.20
N LEU A 200 -16.43 8.53 17.58
CA LEU A 200 -16.42 8.39 16.12
C LEU A 200 -17.40 9.37 15.46
N THR A 201 -17.09 9.80 14.24
CA THR A 201 -18.03 10.61 13.44
C THR A 201 -19.19 9.74 12.95
N SER A 202 -20.37 10.35 12.75
CA SER A 202 -21.54 9.69 12.15
C SER A 202 -21.19 8.87 10.90
N ARG A 203 -20.37 9.44 10.00
CA ARG A 203 -19.88 8.76 8.80
C ARG A 203 -19.07 7.51 9.12
N ALA A 204 -18.05 7.62 9.98
CA ALA A 204 -17.20 6.49 10.35
C ALA A 204 -17.99 5.35 11.00
N VAL A 205 -19.00 5.68 11.80
CA VAL A 205 -19.89 4.70 12.42
C VAL A 205 -20.72 3.95 11.38
N ARG A 206 -21.33 4.65 10.41
CA ARG A 206 -22.08 4.02 9.30
C ARG A 206 -21.19 3.07 8.49
N GLU A 207 -20.02 3.55 8.08
CA GLU A 207 -19.06 2.75 7.30
C GLU A 207 -18.67 1.44 8.02
N ARG A 208 -18.50 1.49 9.34
CA ARG A 208 -18.21 0.30 10.15
C ARG A 208 -19.39 -0.66 10.19
N ILE A 209 -20.60 -0.17 10.42
CA ILE A 209 -21.84 -0.98 10.41
C ILE A 209 -22.06 -1.64 9.04
N ASP A 210 -21.83 -0.91 7.95
CA ASP A 210 -21.98 -1.40 6.59
C ASP A 210 -20.93 -2.47 6.23
N ALA A 211 -19.78 -2.48 6.90
CA ALA A 211 -18.76 -3.50 6.74
C ALA A 211 -19.00 -4.79 7.54
N LEU A 212 -19.90 -4.78 8.55
CA LEU A 212 -20.16 -5.95 9.38
C LEU A 212 -20.88 -7.06 8.61
N SER A 213 -20.54 -8.31 8.88
CA SER A 213 -21.25 -9.46 8.33
C SER A 213 -22.65 -9.61 8.96
N PRO A 214 -23.60 -10.29 8.30
CA PRO A 214 -24.93 -10.54 8.86
C PRO A 214 -24.89 -11.25 10.22
N GLU A 215 -23.89 -12.10 10.46
CA GLU A 215 -23.71 -12.83 11.73
C GLU A 215 -23.32 -11.89 12.86
N VAL A 216 -22.39 -10.96 12.60
CA VAL A 216 -21.96 -9.96 13.58
C VAL A 216 -23.08 -8.95 13.88
N LEU A 217 -23.84 -8.55 12.85
CA LEU A 217 -24.99 -7.63 13.04
C LEU A 217 -26.13 -8.27 13.86
N LEU A 218 -26.21 -9.58 13.91
CA LEU A 218 -27.20 -10.31 14.73
C LEU A 218 -26.69 -10.66 16.12
N SER A 219 -25.39 -10.50 16.40
CA SER A 219 -24.81 -10.78 17.71
C SER A 219 -24.81 -9.54 18.60
N SER A 220 -24.57 -9.75 19.91
CA SER A 220 -24.36 -8.67 20.87
C SER A 220 -23.01 -7.94 20.68
N GLU A 221 -22.15 -8.40 19.77
CA GLU A 221 -20.80 -7.86 19.56
C GLU A 221 -20.76 -6.72 18.54
N ALA A 222 -21.86 -6.42 17.84
CA ALA A 222 -21.93 -5.37 16.83
C ALA A 222 -21.41 -4.01 17.34
N GLY A 223 -21.75 -3.63 18.57
CA GLY A 223 -21.25 -2.40 19.19
C GLY A 223 -19.74 -2.41 19.42
N ALA A 224 -19.18 -3.51 19.95
CA ALA A 224 -17.74 -3.64 20.17
C ALA A 224 -16.97 -3.67 18.84
N ALA A 225 -17.50 -4.32 17.81
CA ALA A 225 -16.92 -4.35 16.46
C ALA A 225 -16.88 -2.95 15.82
N VAL A 226 -17.90 -2.12 16.08
CA VAL A 226 -17.91 -0.70 15.66
C VAL A 226 -16.96 0.16 16.49
N CYS A 227 -16.75 -0.14 17.77
CA CYS A 227 -15.84 0.62 18.66
C CYS A 227 -14.37 0.18 18.59
N GLY A 228 -14.05 -0.93 17.90
CA GLY A 228 -12.71 -1.52 17.83
C GLY A 228 -11.62 -0.59 17.26
N ASP A 229 -10.37 -1.02 17.45
CA ASP A 229 -9.11 -0.29 17.23
C ASP A 229 -9.21 0.73 16.07
N GLY A 230 -8.87 1.99 16.36
CA GLY A 230 -9.13 3.21 15.56
C GLY A 230 -8.49 3.26 14.16
N ARG A 231 -8.06 2.12 13.63
CA ARG A 231 -7.37 1.93 12.34
C ARG A 231 -8.24 1.32 11.23
N ALA A 232 -9.53 1.09 11.47
CA ALA A 232 -10.45 0.65 10.42
C ALA A 232 -10.65 1.74 9.34
N ARG A 233 -9.81 1.67 8.30
CA ARG A 233 -9.78 2.29 6.97
C ARG A 233 -10.94 3.27 6.64
N VAL A 234 -10.71 4.55 6.94
CA VAL A 234 -11.60 5.73 6.82
C VAL A 234 -11.82 6.23 5.36
N ASP A 235 -11.52 5.43 4.33
CA ASP A 235 -11.66 5.86 2.93
C ASP A 235 -12.29 4.76 2.06
N ARG A 236 -13.62 4.64 2.14
CA ARG A 236 -14.46 3.85 1.24
C ARG A 236 -15.62 4.70 0.72
N LEU A 237 -16.07 4.36 -0.50
CA LEU A 237 -17.31 4.90 -1.06
C LEU A 237 -18.51 4.36 -0.28
N THR A 238 -19.51 5.20 -0.06
CA THR A 238 -20.85 4.76 0.36
C THR A 238 -21.51 3.94 -0.77
N GLY A 239 -22.52 3.13 -0.44
CA GLY A 239 -23.25 2.34 -1.45
C GLY A 239 -23.88 3.20 -2.55
N ALA A 240 -24.40 4.38 -2.20
CA ALA A 240 -24.99 5.32 -3.14
C ALA A 240 -23.93 5.96 -4.06
N GLU A 241 -22.79 6.39 -3.50
CA GLU A 241 -21.67 6.94 -4.29
C GLU A 241 -21.14 5.88 -5.26
N ALA A 242 -20.95 4.64 -4.80
CA ALA A 242 -20.50 3.53 -5.64
C ALA A 242 -21.47 3.25 -6.79
N GLN A 243 -22.78 3.20 -6.53
CA GLN A 243 -23.79 2.98 -7.57
C GLN A 243 -23.84 4.11 -8.61
N ALA A 244 -23.81 5.37 -8.17
CA ALA A 244 -23.84 6.53 -9.07
C ALA A 244 -22.58 6.59 -9.95
N PHE A 245 -21.43 6.23 -9.36
CA PHE A 245 -20.16 6.15 -10.07
C PHE A 245 -20.16 5.00 -11.08
N GLU A 246 -20.62 3.81 -10.67
CA GLU A 246 -20.73 2.62 -11.52
C GLU A 246 -21.65 2.83 -12.72
N ALA A 247 -22.78 3.52 -12.55
CA ALA A 247 -23.67 3.86 -13.66
C ALA A 247 -22.96 4.67 -14.75
N THR A 248 -22.04 5.57 -14.36
CA THR A 248 -21.24 6.34 -15.32
C THR A 248 -20.21 5.46 -16.03
N LEU A 249 -19.57 4.53 -15.31
CA LEU A 249 -18.62 3.56 -15.87
C LEU A 249 -19.28 2.63 -16.89
N LEU A 250 -20.43 2.05 -16.53
CA LEU A 250 -21.19 1.14 -17.37
C LEU A 250 -21.63 1.82 -18.66
N ARG A 251 -22.14 3.04 -18.59
CA ARG A 251 -22.54 3.80 -19.79
C ARG A 251 -21.38 3.98 -20.77
N VAL A 252 -20.20 4.40 -20.28
CA VAL A 252 -18.99 4.57 -21.13
C VAL A 252 -18.62 3.24 -21.79
N TYR A 253 -18.68 2.15 -21.03
CA TYR A 253 -18.34 0.80 -21.50
C TYR A 253 -19.35 0.25 -22.53
N GLU A 254 -20.64 0.40 -22.29
CA GLU A 254 -21.74 -0.02 -23.18
C GLU A 254 -21.75 0.76 -24.50
N GLU A 255 -21.32 2.02 -24.48
CA GLU A 255 -21.07 2.83 -25.69
C GLU A 255 -19.82 2.38 -26.48
N GLY A 256 -19.12 1.33 -26.03
CA GLY A 256 -17.90 0.81 -26.66
C GLY A 256 -16.66 1.69 -26.44
N ARG A 257 -16.76 2.71 -25.58
CA ARG A 257 -15.66 3.63 -25.28
C ARG A 257 -14.76 3.07 -24.18
N ARG A 258 -13.47 3.41 -24.26
CA ARG A 258 -12.48 3.11 -23.21
C ARG A 258 -11.93 4.34 -22.51
N SER A 259 -12.33 5.54 -22.94
CA SER A 259 -11.87 6.81 -22.39
C SER A 259 -13.08 7.65 -21.99
N PHE A 260 -12.97 8.35 -20.87
CA PHE A 260 -13.99 9.29 -20.42
C PHE A 260 -13.83 10.62 -21.13
N TYR A 261 -14.93 11.31 -21.36
CA TYR A 261 -14.90 12.73 -21.66
C TYR A 261 -14.65 13.55 -20.38
N GLU A 262 -14.12 14.75 -20.54
CA GLU A 262 -13.75 15.62 -19.40
C GLU A 262 -14.93 15.90 -18.46
N HIS A 263 -16.13 16.14 -19.00
CA HIS A 263 -17.34 16.38 -18.20
C HIS A 263 -17.83 15.13 -17.43
N GLU A 264 -17.47 13.93 -17.89
CA GLU A 264 -17.73 12.69 -17.17
C GLU A 264 -16.76 12.58 -15.99
N VAL A 265 -15.48 12.95 -16.17
CA VAL A 265 -14.50 13.02 -15.08
C VAL A 265 -14.92 14.05 -14.03
N TYR A 266 -15.43 15.22 -14.43
CA TYR A 266 -16.00 16.20 -13.50
C TYR A 266 -17.11 15.60 -12.65
N LYS A 267 -18.07 14.92 -13.28
CA LYS A 267 -19.16 14.23 -12.59
C LYS A 267 -18.64 13.17 -11.62
N LEU A 268 -17.66 12.36 -12.03
CA LEU A 268 -17.08 11.31 -11.19
C LEU A 268 -16.37 11.88 -9.95
N VAL A 269 -15.61 12.96 -10.10
CA VAL A 269 -14.91 13.62 -8.98
C VAL A 269 -15.90 14.30 -8.04
N GLU A 270 -16.94 14.96 -8.58
CA GLU A 270 -18.02 15.58 -7.81
C GLU A 270 -18.81 14.57 -6.96
N LEU A 271 -19.03 13.36 -7.49
CA LEU A 271 -19.78 12.30 -6.80
C LEU A 271 -19.07 11.76 -5.55
N VAL A 272 -17.74 11.81 -5.49
CA VAL A 272 -16.95 11.11 -4.44
C VAL A 272 -16.29 12.04 -3.43
N GLY A 273 -16.10 13.30 -3.79
CA GLY A 273 -15.49 14.29 -2.91
C GLY A 273 -16.17 15.63 -3.13
N ALA A 274 -16.23 16.44 -2.07
CA ALA A 274 -16.83 17.79 -2.07
C ALA A 274 -16.07 18.83 -2.94
N ILE A 275 -15.38 18.38 -4.00
CA ILE A 275 -14.71 19.20 -4.98
C ILE A 275 -15.75 19.58 -6.02
N GLN A 276 -16.16 20.84 -5.99
CA GLN A 276 -17.13 21.36 -6.93
C GLN A 276 -16.44 21.67 -8.27
N PRO A 277 -16.82 21.00 -9.38
CA PRO A 277 -16.31 21.36 -10.69
C PRO A 277 -16.75 22.79 -11.06
N PRO A 278 -16.02 23.47 -11.97
CA PRO A 278 -16.48 24.74 -12.53
C PRO A 278 -17.84 24.52 -13.21
N LYS A 279 -18.70 25.54 -13.30
CA LYS A 279 -19.96 25.38 -14.02
C LYS A 279 -19.70 24.94 -15.46
N TYR A 280 -20.37 23.90 -15.93
CA TYR A 280 -20.14 23.36 -17.27
C TYR A 280 -21.43 22.88 -17.95
N VAL A 281 -21.41 22.86 -19.28
CA VAL A 281 -22.43 22.20 -20.12
C VAL A 281 -21.75 21.59 -21.33
N PHE A 282 -22.06 20.32 -21.62
CA PHE A 282 -21.61 19.66 -22.83
C PHE A 282 -22.61 19.93 -23.96
N VAL A 283 -22.15 20.55 -25.04
CA VAL A 283 -22.94 20.81 -26.24
C VAL A 283 -22.54 19.76 -27.28
N PRO A 284 -23.38 18.73 -27.55
CA PRO A 284 -23.07 17.70 -28.52
C PRO A 284 -22.96 18.30 -29.93
N LYS A 285 -22.30 17.60 -30.85
CA LYS A 285 -22.19 18.00 -32.25
C LYS A 285 -23.58 18.22 -32.85
N GLY A 286 -23.81 19.43 -33.40
CA GLY A 286 -25.11 19.84 -33.93
C GLY A 286 -26.10 20.38 -32.89
N GLY A 287 -25.75 20.34 -31.59
CA GLY A 287 -26.48 21.00 -30.53
C GLY A 287 -26.17 22.50 -30.41
N MET A 288 -26.96 23.22 -29.60
CA MET A 288 -26.73 24.63 -29.28
C MET A 288 -26.90 24.87 -27.77
N ILE A 289 -26.09 25.77 -27.21
CA ILE A 289 -26.33 26.37 -25.89
C ILE A 289 -27.51 27.35 -25.97
N THR A 290 -28.25 27.58 -24.90
CA THR A 290 -29.30 28.62 -24.85
C THR A 290 -28.82 29.87 -24.12
N PRO A 291 -29.39 31.06 -24.42
CA PRO A 291 -29.07 32.29 -23.70
C PRO A 291 -29.30 32.17 -22.19
N GLU A 292 -30.32 31.45 -21.75
CA GLU A 292 -30.66 31.25 -20.34
C GLU A 292 -29.59 30.42 -19.62
N VAL A 293 -29.08 29.38 -20.29
CA VAL A 293 -27.98 28.56 -19.75
C VAL A 293 -26.67 29.36 -19.71
N LEU A 294 -26.39 30.18 -20.72
CA LEU A 294 -25.18 31.01 -20.77
C LEU A 294 -25.21 32.14 -19.72
N ALA A 295 -26.36 32.78 -19.51
CA ALA A 295 -26.53 33.86 -18.54
C ALA A 295 -26.22 33.43 -17.10
N GLN A 296 -26.37 32.14 -16.81
CA GLN A 296 -26.07 31.54 -15.53
C GLN A 296 -24.56 31.34 -15.22
N TYR A 297 -23.66 31.61 -16.17
CA TYR A 297 -22.21 31.54 -15.96
C TYR A 297 -21.69 32.83 -15.31
N PRO A 298 -20.78 32.74 -14.32
CA PRO A 298 -20.20 33.91 -13.67
C PRO A 298 -19.13 34.59 -14.54
N GLY A 299 -18.87 35.87 -14.27
CA GLY A 299 -17.87 36.67 -15.00
C GLY A 299 -18.28 37.04 -16.43
N GLU A 300 -17.35 37.65 -17.17
CA GLU A 300 -17.55 38.13 -18.55
C GLU A 300 -16.95 37.18 -19.62
N THR A 301 -16.38 36.05 -19.21
CA THR A 301 -15.66 35.11 -20.08
C THR A 301 -16.10 33.68 -19.81
N VAL A 302 -16.23 32.88 -20.87
CA VAL A 302 -16.39 31.42 -20.82
C VAL A 302 -15.26 30.73 -21.57
N VAL A 303 -14.99 29.48 -21.22
CA VAL A 303 -13.96 28.66 -21.85
C VAL A 303 -14.65 27.58 -22.68
N LEU A 304 -14.31 27.49 -23.96
CA LEU A 304 -14.78 26.45 -24.87
C LEU A 304 -13.68 25.41 -25.04
N LYS A 305 -14.02 24.13 -24.90
CA LYS A 305 -13.09 23.02 -25.07
C LYS A 305 -13.66 21.98 -26.02
N ILE A 306 -12.88 21.60 -27.03
CA ILE A 306 -13.26 20.53 -27.95
C ILE A 306 -13.30 19.19 -27.20
N VAL A 307 -14.34 18.40 -27.44
CA VAL A 307 -14.45 17.04 -26.92
C VAL A 307 -14.27 16.07 -28.07
N SER A 308 -13.17 15.34 -28.04
CA SER A 308 -12.81 14.32 -29.03
C SER A 308 -11.99 13.22 -28.37
N PRO A 309 -12.27 11.94 -28.64
CA PRO A 309 -11.45 10.83 -28.14
C PRO A 309 -10.02 10.82 -28.73
N GLN A 310 -9.78 11.55 -29.82
CA GLN A 310 -8.50 11.59 -30.53
C GLN A 310 -7.63 12.79 -30.15
N ILE A 311 -8.18 13.81 -29.47
CA ILE A 311 -7.43 14.98 -29.02
C ILE A 311 -7.10 14.83 -27.53
N THR A 312 -5.87 14.44 -27.23
CA THR A 312 -5.40 14.28 -25.83
C THR A 312 -4.81 15.58 -25.27
N HIS A 313 -3.96 16.29 -26.04
CA HIS A 313 -3.37 17.58 -25.65
C HIS A 313 -4.15 18.75 -26.27
N LYS A 314 -5.29 19.11 -25.66
CA LYS A 314 -6.25 20.08 -26.21
C LYS A 314 -5.63 21.45 -26.50
N THR A 315 -4.77 21.95 -25.61
CA THR A 315 -4.13 23.27 -25.78
C THR A 315 -3.22 23.32 -27.01
N GLU A 316 -2.42 22.27 -27.22
CA GLU A 316 -1.51 22.16 -28.38
C GLU A 316 -2.26 22.01 -29.70
N ALA A 317 -3.42 21.36 -29.66
CA ALA A 317 -4.30 21.21 -30.81
C ALA A 317 -5.18 22.45 -31.11
N ALA A 318 -5.01 23.57 -30.39
CA ALA A 318 -5.90 24.73 -30.44
C ALA A 318 -7.38 24.40 -30.11
N GLY A 319 -7.58 23.37 -29.29
CA GLY A 319 -8.87 22.86 -28.84
C GLY A 319 -9.42 23.54 -27.58
N VAL A 320 -8.78 24.60 -27.08
CA VAL A 320 -9.26 25.41 -25.94
C VAL A 320 -9.30 26.88 -26.35
N VAL A 321 -10.45 27.55 -26.18
CA VAL A 321 -10.65 28.95 -26.56
C VAL A 321 -11.35 29.72 -25.44
N PHE A 322 -10.88 30.92 -25.15
CA PHE A 322 -11.52 31.86 -24.22
C PHE A 322 -12.40 32.82 -25.01
N VAL A 323 -13.68 32.92 -24.65
CA VAL A 323 -14.69 33.67 -25.40
C VAL A 323 -15.44 34.61 -24.46
N PRO A 324 -15.71 35.86 -24.86
CA PRO A 324 -16.63 36.70 -24.11
C PRO A 324 -17.98 36.00 -23.89
N LYS A 325 -18.60 36.21 -22.73
CA LYS A 325 -19.87 35.60 -22.33
C LYS A 325 -21.04 36.29 -23.05
N ASP A 326 -21.04 36.19 -24.38
CA ASP A 326 -22.11 36.66 -25.24
C ASP A 326 -22.55 35.51 -26.17
N PHE A 327 -23.87 35.37 -26.33
CA PHE A 327 -24.46 34.23 -27.04
C PHE A 327 -23.96 34.10 -28.49
N VAL A 328 -23.77 35.24 -29.17
CA VAL A 328 -23.39 35.27 -30.59
C VAL A 328 -21.95 34.79 -30.76
N SER A 329 -21.00 35.30 -29.95
CA SER A 329 -19.60 34.89 -30.00
C SER A 329 -19.43 33.44 -29.59
N VAL A 330 -20.09 33.01 -28.51
CA VAL A 330 -20.03 31.61 -28.05
C VAL A 330 -20.54 30.66 -29.12
N LYS A 331 -21.71 30.94 -29.71
CA LYS A 331 -22.27 30.11 -30.78
C LYS A 331 -21.34 30.03 -31.99
N ARG A 332 -20.88 31.17 -32.49
CA ARG A 332 -19.97 31.24 -33.66
C ARG A 332 -18.69 30.46 -33.40
N GLU A 333 -18.16 30.55 -32.18
CA GLU A 333 -16.92 29.89 -31.84
C GLU A 333 -17.07 28.37 -31.68
N ILE A 334 -18.19 27.90 -31.13
CA ILE A 334 -18.54 26.47 -31.12
C ILE A 334 -18.57 25.91 -32.56
N GLU A 335 -19.29 26.58 -33.48
CA GLU A 335 -19.38 26.17 -34.88
C GLU A 335 -18.01 26.15 -35.57
N ARG A 336 -17.18 27.17 -35.31
CA ARG A 336 -15.80 27.25 -35.82
C ARG A 336 -14.95 26.09 -35.31
N MET A 337 -14.97 25.81 -34.01
CA MET A 337 -14.16 24.76 -33.39
C MET A 337 -14.55 23.37 -33.91
N VAL A 338 -15.85 23.06 -33.98
CA VAL A 338 -16.34 21.78 -34.50
C VAL A 338 -15.94 21.59 -35.97
N THR A 339 -16.05 22.63 -36.79
CA THR A 339 -15.70 22.56 -38.21
C THR A 339 -14.19 22.39 -38.41
N ALA A 340 -13.37 23.19 -37.71
CA ALA A 340 -11.93 23.18 -37.87
C ALA A 340 -11.29 21.84 -37.46
N HIS A 341 -11.78 21.22 -36.38
CA HIS A 341 -11.25 19.94 -35.91
C HIS A 341 -11.92 18.74 -36.58
N GLY A 342 -13.21 18.85 -36.91
CA GLY A 342 -13.99 17.79 -37.54
C GLY A 342 -13.50 17.35 -38.93
N ALA A 343 -12.60 18.12 -39.55
CA ALA A 343 -11.95 17.78 -40.81
C ALA A 343 -10.92 16.64 -40.66
N ASN A 344 -10.28 16.52 -39.48
CA ASN A 344 -9.16 15.60 -39.25
C ASN A 344 -9.41 14.58 -38.15
N VAL A 345 -10.36 14.87 -37.24
CA VAL A 345 -10.68 14.01 -36.10
C VAL A 345 -12.18 13.93 -35.87
N GLU A 346 -12.61 12.86 -35.21
CA GLU A 346 -13.99 12.73 -34.74
C GLU A 346 -14.25 13.66 -33.57
N VAL A 347 -15.21 14.58 -33.74
CA VAL A 347 -15.60 15.57 -32.73
C VAL A 347 -17.00 15.22 -32.22
N GLU A 348 -17.10 15.06 -30.90
CA GLU A 348 -18.35 14.72 -30.21
C GLU A 348 -19.16 15.96 -29.84
N GLY A 349 -18.47 17.10 -29.67
CA GLY A 349 -19.08 18.35 -29.28
C GLY A 349 -18.08 19.33 -28.69
N VAL A 350 -18.61 20.34 -28.00
CA VAL A 350 -17.85 21.37 -27.29
C VAL A 350 -18.34 21.44 -25.85
N LEU A 351 -17.41 21.43 -24.91
CA LEU A 351 -17.66 21.66 -23.50
C LEU A 351 -17.53 23.16 -23.22
N VAL A 352 -18.61 23.78 -22.73
CA VAL A 352 -18.63 25.19 -22.31
C VAL A 352 -18.43 25.23 -20.79
N VAL A 353 -17.35 25.84 -20.34
CA VAL A 353 -16.89 25.83 -18.94
C VAL A 353 -16.75 27.25 -18.41
N GLU A 354 -17.08 27.45 -17.14
CA GLU A 354 -16.81 28.67 -16.40
C GLU A 354 -15.32 29.02 -16.46
N PHE A 355 -15.03 30.30 -16.70
CA PHE A 355 -13.68 30.81 -16.56
C PHE A 355 -13.32 30.98 -15.09
N VAL A 356 -12.39 30.17 -14.60
CA VAL A 356 -11.90 30.24 -13.22
C VAL A 356 -10.77 31.26 -13.12
N GLU A 357 -11.08 32.45 -12.59
CA GLU A 357 -10.09 33.51 -12.34
C GLU A 357 -9.01 33.05 -11.35
N ARG A 358 -7.74 33.24 -11.75
CA ARG A 358 -6.58 32.88 -10.93
C ARG A 358 -5.97 34.15 -10.35
N ARG A 359 -5.73 34.17 -9.03
CA ARG A 359 -5.12 35.34 -8.36
C ARG A 359 -3.69 35.63 -8.85
N GLN A 360 -2.94 34.60 -9.23
CA GLN A 360 -1.60 34.69 -9.80
C GLN A 360 -1.44 33.54 -10.81
N ALA A 361 -1.12 33.86 -12.06
CA ALA A 361 -0.65 32.88 -13.03
C ALA A 361 0.87 32.74 -12.83
N GLY A 362 1.33 31.60 -12.33
CA GLY A 362 2.73 31.39 -12.00
C GLY A 362 3.03 29.95 -11.59
N PHE A 363 4.33 29.65 -11.50
CA PHE A 363 4.86 28.33 -11.15
C PHE A 363 4.34 27.83 -9.80
N GLY A 364 3.81 26.60 -9.76
CA GLY A 364 3.40 25.91 -8.52
C GLY A 364 2.07 26.35 -7.90
N HIS A 365 1.24 27.08 -8.65
CA HIS A 365 -0.11 27.43 -8.25
C HIS A 365 -1.18 26.42 -8.72
N GLU A 366 -0.77 25.30 -9.27
CA GLU A 366 -1.62 24.23 -9.78
C GLU A 366 -1.19 22.89 -9.20
N LEU A 367 -2.16 22.00 -8.98
CA LEU A 367 -1.93 20.67 -8.41
C LEU A 367 -2.44 19.60 -9.37
N PHE A 368 -1.65 18.55 -9.55
CA PHE A 368 -2.10 17.31 -10.18
C PHE A 368 -2.49 16.30 -9.09
N VAL A 369 -3.60 15.58 -9.26
CA VAL A 369 -3.92 14.38 -8.48
C VAL A 369 -4.51 13.32 -9.41
N GLY A 370 -4.03 12.08 -9.29
CA GLY A 370 -4.52 10.97 -10.09
C GLY A 370 -4.36 9.62 -9.42
N VAL A 371 -5.12 8.65 -9.92
CA VAL A 371 -5.02 7.24 -9.55
C VAL A 371 -4.85 6.41 -10.79
N ARG A 372 -4.01 5.37 -10.68
CA ARG A 372 -3.72 4.46 -11.77
C ARG A 372 -3.68 3.03 -11.28
N ALA A 373 -4.41 2.14 -11.94
CA ALA A 373 -4.27 0.70 -11.75
C ALA A 373 -2.98 0.24 -12.43
N THR A 374 -2.00 -0.15 -11.62
CA THR A 374 -0.77 -0.76 -12.08
C THR A 374 -0.86 -2.28 -11.96
N ARG A 375 -0.19 -2.98 -12.87
CA ARG A 375 -0.18 -4.45 -12.86
C ARG A 375 0.38 -5.03 -11.55
N GLU A 376 1.47 -4.45 -11.03
CA GLU A 376 2.27 -5.03 -9.94
C GLU A 376 1.82 -4.57 -8.55
N PHE A 377 1.37 -3.32 -8.42
CA PHE A 377 1.01 -2.72 -7.13
C PHE A 377 -0.50 -2.46 -7.00
N GLY A 378 -1.29 -2.81 -8.02
CA GLY A 378 -2.71 -2.46 -8.07
C GLY A 378 -2.87 -0.93 -8.15
N PRO A 379 -3.89 -0.35 -7.47
CA PRO A 379 -4.13 1.08 -7.53
C PRO A 379 -3.04 1.89 -6.81
N VAL A 380 -2.50 2.86 -7.53
CA VAL A 380 -1.50 3.82 -7.05
C VAL A 380 -2.10 5.21 -7.11
N ILE A 381 -2.02 5.95 -6.01
CA ILE A 381 -2.34 7.38 -5.98
C ILE A 381 -1.06 8.19 -6.21
N ALA A 382 -1.17 9.29 -6.96
CA ALA A 382 -0.10 10.24 -7.18
C ALA A 382 -0.61 11.69 -7.03
N ALA A 383 0.19 12.57 -6.43
CA ALA A 383 -0.09 13.99 -6.31
C ALA A 383 1.19 14.84 -6.38
N GLY A 384 1.14 15.98 -7.07
CA GLY A 384 2.33 16.81 -7.31
C GLY A 384 1.98 18.16 -7.94
N LEU A 385 3.00 18.89 -8.40
CA LEU A 385 2.81 20.12 -9.18
C LEU A 385 1.95 19.81 -10.42
N GLY A 386 0.97 20.65 -10.72
CA GLY A 386 0.08 20.54 -11.88
C GLY A 386 0.34 21.61 -12.94
N GLY A 387 -0.33 21.46 -14.09
CA GLY A 387 -0.25 22.39 -15.22
C GLY A 387 0.59 21.88 -16.39
N VAL A 388 0.69 22.69 -17.45
CA VAL A 388 1.35 22.31 -18.71
C VAL A 388 2.85 22.03 -18.56
N ASP A 389 3.52 22.66 -17.60
CA ASP A 389 4.96 22.48 -17.36
C ASP A 389 5.27 21.26 -16.47
N THR A 390 4.25 20.55 -15.97
CA THR A 390 4.42 19.45 -15.00
C THR A 390 5.35 18.36 -15.50
N GLU A 391 5.15 17.90 -16.75
CA GLU A 391 5.98 16.82 -17.33
C GLU A 391 7.43 17.26 -17.48
N TYR A 392 7.65 18.49 -17.93
CA TYR A 392 8.98 19.07 -18.04
C TYR A 392 9.65 19.18 -16.67
N LEU A 393 8.95 19.70 -15.66
CA LEU A 393 9.47 19.86 -14.31
C LEU A 393 9.75 18.51 -13.64
N ALA A 394 8.84 17.56 -13.75
CA ALA A 394 9.05 16.19 -13.27
C ALA A 394 10.29 15.55 -13.92
N SER A 395 10.55 15.81 -15.20
CA SER A 395 11.74 15.30 -15.90
C SER A 395 13.07 15.93 -15.44
N LYS A 396 13.02 17.15 -14.87
CA LYS A 396 14.21 17.88 -14.40
C LYS A 396 14.42 17.79 -12.88
N MET A 397 13.37 17.50 -12.13
CA MET A 397 13.41 17.40 -10.68
C MET A 397 13.85 16.00 -10.23
N ARG A 398 14.32 15.93 -8.98
CA ARG A 398 14.68 14.65 -8.36
C ARG A 398 13.41 13.82 -8.13
N PRO A 399 13.44 12.49 -8.37
CA PRO A 399 12.33 11.60 -8.03
C PRO A 399 11.90 11.76 -6.57
N GLY A 400 10.59 11.76 -6.31
CA GLY A 400 10.01 11.90 -4.97
C GLY A 400 9.90 13.34 -4.44
N ILE A 401 10.61 14.32 -5.02
CA ILE A 401 10.47 15.74 -4.64
C ILE A 401 9.31 16.41 -5.39
N ALA A 402 9.06 16.01 -6.63
CA ALA A 402 8.02 16.61 -7.48
C ALA A 402 6.62 16.02 -7.27
N VAL A 403 6.55 14.70 -7.00
CA VAL A 403 5.31 13.93 -6.94
C VAL A 403 5.38 12.92 -5.80
N ALA A 404 4.39 12.94 -4.92
CA ALA A 404 4.15 11.89 -3.94
C ALA A 404 3.40 10.73 -4.62
N LYS A 405 3.85 9.49 -4.41
CA LYS A 405 3.22 8.27 -4.94
C LYS A 405 3.06 7.24 -3.83
N ALA A 406 1.94 6.53 -3.80
CA ALA A 406 1.72 5.45 -2.83
C ALA A 406 0.71 4.40 -3.32
N CYS A 407 0.79 3.18 -2.80
CA CYS A 407 -0.21 2.14 -3.05
C CYS A 407 -1.52 2.49 -2.31
N ALA A 408 -2.58 2.81 -3.06
CA ALA A 408 -3.86 3.26 -2.48
C ALA A 408 -4.54 2.18 -1.62
N MET A 409 -4.23 0.90 -1.83
CA MET A 409 -4.81 -0.21 -1.06
C MET A 409 -4.48 -0.18 0.42
N ASP A 410 -3.31 0.32 0.80
CA ASP A 410 -2.77 0.18 2.15
C ASP A 410 -2.32 1.51 2.79
N ILE A 411 -2.58 2.65 2.14
CA ILE A 411 -2.30 4.00 2.68
C ILE A 411 -3.59 4.79 2.96
N THR A 412 -3.66 5.48 4.08
CA THR A 412 -4.73 6.43 4.42
C THR A 412 -4.52 7.80 3.75
N ALA A 413 -5.56 8.61 3.65
CA ALA A 413 -5.44 9.98 3.15
C ALA A 413 -4.50 10.84 4.02
N GLU A 414 -4.51 10.62 5.34
CA GLU A 414 -3.62 11.29 6.30
C GLU A 414 -2.16 10.91 6.08
N GLU A 415 -1.86 9.62 5.97
CA GLU A 415 -0.50 9.14 5.68
C GLU A 415 -0.01 9.65 4.32
N PHE A 416 -0.89 9.67 3.31
CA PHE A 416 -0.55 10.23 2.00
C PHE A 416 -0.31 11.74 2.05
N LEU A 417 -1.07 12.48 2.86
CA LEU A 417 -0.82 13.91 3.09
C LEU A 417 0.55 14.15 3.74
N GLU A 418 0.96 13.33 4.70
CA GLU A 418 2.31 13.42 5.29
C GLU A 418 3.41 13.16 4.24
N LEU A 419 3.22 12.19 3.34
CA LEU A 419 4.13 12.01 2.20
C LEU A 419 4.15 13.24 1.30
N PHE A 420 2.98 13.80 1.00
CA PHE A 420 2.84 14.97 0.14
C PHE A 420 3.51 16.21 0.75
N LYS A 421 3.53 16.36 2.09
CA LYS A 421 4.18 17.46 2.81
C LYS A 421 5.69 17.58 2.55
N HIS A 422 6.33 16.52 2.07
CA HIS A 422 7.75 16.51 1.71
C HIS A 422 8.03 16.94 0.27
N THR A 423 6.99 17.22 -0.52
CA THR A 423 7.13 17.64 -1.91
C THR A 423 7.29 19.15 -2.05
N ALA A 424 7.97 19.60 -3.11
CA ALA A 424 8.04 21.02 -3.45
C ALA A 424 6.64 21.62 -3.73
N ALA A 425 5.70 20.80 -4.20
CA ALA A 425 4.31 21.20 -4.42
C ALA A 425 3.66 21.66 -3.11
N TYR A 426 3.83 20.90 -2.02
CA TYR A 426 3.29 21.30 -0.72
C TYR A 426 3.93 22.57 -0.17
N ASP A 427 5.25 22.75 -0.32
CA ASP A 427 5.93 23.95 0.18
C ASP A 427 5.42 25.24 -0.50
N VAL A 428 5.12 25.17 -1.80
CA VAL A 428 4.49 26.29 -2.53
C VAL A 428 3.05 26.50 -2.08
N LEU A 429 2.24 25.43 -2.05
CA LEU A 429 0.81 25.50 -1.72
C LEU A 429 0.53 25.93 -0.27
N SER A 430 1.41 25.57 0.66
CA SER A 430 1.32 25.91 2.09
C SER A 430 1.91 27.29 2.42
N GLY A 431 2.62 27.93 1.47
CA GLY A 431 3.29 29.22 1.68
C GLY A 431 4.61 29.14 2.45
N ARG A 432 5.24 27.96 2.54
CA ARG A 432 6.59 27.79 3.11
C ARG A 432 7.67 28.30 2.16
N ALA A 433 7.42 28.22 0.85
CA ALA A 433 8.30 28.80 -0.15
C ALA A 433 8.29 30.34 -0.06
N ARG A 434 9.48 30.96 -0.06
CA ARG A 434 9.63 32.42 0.00
C ARG A 434 8.79 33.09 -1.11
N GLY A 435 8.01 34.11 -0.74
CA GLY A 435 7.17 34.87 -1.66
C GLY A 435 5.78 34.27 -1.95
N HIS A 436 5.43 33.12 -1.36
CA HIS A 436 4.15 32.47 -1.56
C HIS A 436 3.28 32.56 -0.30
N GLY A 437 1.99 32.86 -0.47
CA GLY A 437 0.98 32.75 0.61
C GLY A 437 0.29 31.38 0.58
N ARG A 438 -0.37 30.99 1.67
CA ARG A 438 -1.13 29.73 1.71
C ARG A 438 -2.28 29.75 0.69
N ILE A 439 -2.26 28.82 -0.26
CA ILE A 439 -3.19 28.72 -1.39
C ILE A 439 -4.36 27.79 -1.05
N VAL A 440 -4.11 26.72 -0.32
CA VAL A 440 -5.08 25.67 0.02
C VAL A 440 -4.91 25.21 1.48
N SER A 441 -6.02 24.77 2.09
CA SER A 441 -6.00 24.19 3.44
C SER A 441 -5.68 22.70 3.40
N ASP A 442 -5.05 22.18 4.45
CA ASP A 442 -4.73 20.75 4.57
C ASP A 442 -6.02 19.90 4.55
N GLY A 443 -7.11 20.43 5.10
CA GLY A 443 -8.42 19.77 5.06
C GLY A 443 -9.00 19.61 3.65
N GLU A 444 -8.72 20.54 2.73
CA GLU A 444 -9.15 20.42 1.34
C GLU A 444 -8.29 19.39 0.58
N LEU A 445 -6.97 19.39 0.80
CA LEU A 445 -6.07 18.35 0.26
C LEU A 445 -6.47 16.96 0.76
N LEU A 446 -6.73 16.81 2.06
CA LEU A 446 -7.15 15.56 2.67
C LEU A 446 -8.46 15.04 2.08
N ARG A 447 -9.45 15.93 1.86
CA ARG A 447 -10.71 15.58 1.16
C ARG A 447 -10.45 15.05 -0.25
N CYS A 448 -9.57 15.71 -1.00
CA CYS A 448 -9.20 15.27 -2.36
C CYS A 448 -8.53 13.90 -2.33
N PHE A 449 -7.49 13.72 -1.50
CA PHE A 449 -6.78 12.44 -1.40
C PHE A 449 -7.69 11.31 -0.96
N ARG A 450 -8.58 11.54 0.01
CA ARG A 450 -9.59 10.57 0.45
C ARG A 450 -10.50 10.14 -0.70
N ALA A 451 -10.98 11.09 -1.51
CA ALA A 451 -11.83 10.78 -2.66
C ALA A 451 -11.11 9.89 -3.67
N PHE A 452 -9.91 10.27 -4.10
CA PHE A 452 -9.12 9.48 -5.05
C PHE A 452 -8.75 8.10 -4.50
N ILE A 453 -8.33 7.99 -3.23
CA ILE A 453 -8.04 6.70 -2.58
C ILE A 453 -9.30 5.81 -2.55
N SER A 454 -10.47 6.38 -2.25
CA SER A 454 -11.73 5.63 -2.20
C SER A 454 -12.14 5.10 -3.58
N ILE A 455 -11.99 5.91 -4.64
CA ILE A 455 -12.20 5.48 -6.04
C ILE A 455 -11.25 4.34 -6.37
N ALA A 456 -9.96 4.51 -6.06
CA ALA A 456 -8.94 3.54 -6.45
C ALA A 456 -9.14 2.19 -5.76
N ARG A 457 -9.52 2.18 -4.48
CA ARG A 457 -9.80 0.94 -3.73
C ARG A 457 -11.01 0.17 -4.24
N HIS A 458 -11.95 0.85 -4.88
CA HIS A 458 -13.20 0.24 -5.32
C HIS A 458 -13.19 -0.10 -6.81
N PHE A 459 -12.75 0.82 -7.67
CA PHE A 459 -12.88 0.71 -9.12
C PHE A 459 -11.56 0.42 -9.86
N CYS A 460 -10.41 0.53 -9.22
CA CYS A 460 -9.11 0.23 -9.83
C CYS A 460 -8.56 -1.15 -9.40
N VAL A 461 -9.46 -2.07 -9.00
CA VAL A 461 -9.16 -3.42 -8.50
C VAL A 461 -10.08 -4.43 -9.18
N ASP A 462 -9.68 -5.71 -9.18
CA ASP A 462 -10.56 -6.78 -9.62
C ASP A 462 -11.72 -6.95 -8.63
N ARG A 463 -12.95 -6.71 -9.10
CA ARG A 463 -14.18 -6.79 -8.30
C ARG A 463 -14.83 -8.18 -8.37
N GLY A 464 -14.26 -9.13 -9.11
CA GLY A 464 -14.79 -10.49 -9.26
C GLY A 464 -16.05 -10.59 -10.14
N VAL A 465 -16.47 -9.49 -10.76
CA VAL A 465 -17.57 -9.42 -11.71
C VAL A 465 -17.07 -8.89 -13.05
N GLU A 466 -17.71 -9.30 -14.14
CA GLU A 466 -17.39 -8.80 -15.48
C GLU A 466 -17.99 -7.39 -15.62
N GLY A 467 -17.15 -6.36 -15.62
CA GLY A 467 -17.57 -4.98 -15.69
C GLY A 467 -16.38 -4.05 -15.95
N PRO A 468 -16.63 -2.77 -16.27
CA PRO A 468 -15.54 -1.83 -16.50
C PRO A 468 -14.82 -1.50 -15.20
N ASP A 469 -13.50 -1.70 -15.20
CA ASP A 469 -12.59 -1.20 -14.17
C ASP A 469 -11.86 0.05 -14.68
N ILE A 470 -11.45 0.89 -13.74
CA ILE A 470 -10.69 2.11 -14.01
C ILE A 470 -9.21 1.74 -14.11
N ALA A 471 -8.63 1.97 -15.28
CA ALA A 471 -7.19 1.89 -15.46
C ALA A 471 -6.49 3.13 -14.91
N GLU A 472 -7.13 4.28 -15.05
CA GLU A 472 -6.54 5.59 -14.80
C GLU A 472 -7.65 6.63 -14.64
N LEU A 473 -7.50 7.52 -13.65
CA LEU A 473 -8.34 8.69 -13.45
C LEU A 473 -7.49 9.81 -12.88
N GLU A 474 -7.48 10.96 -13.54
CA GLU A 474 -6.57 12.06 -13.28
C GLU A 474 -7.29 13.39 -13.43
N VAL A 475 -6.96 14.34 -12.56
CA VAL A 475 -7.27 15.76 -12.72
C VAL A 475 -5.96 16.54 -12.79
N ASN A 476 -5.77 17.26 -13.89
CA ASN A 476 -4.57 18.04 -14.14
C ASN A 476 -4.84 19.25 -15.05
N PRO A 477 -4.87 20.50 -14.54
CA PRO A 477 -4.62 20.88 -13.15
C PRO A 477 -5.90 21.00 -12.31
N PHE A 478 -5.74 20.86 -10.99
CA PHE A 478 -6.56 21.58 -10.01
C PHE A 478 -6.05 23.01 -9.89
N ALA A 479 -6.95 23.98 -10.12
CA ALA A 479 -6.76 25.36 -9.74
C ALA A 479 -7.33 25.64 -8.34
N PHE A 480 -7.01 26.81 -7.80
CA PHE A 480 -7.47 27.21 -6.47
C PHE A 480 -8.25 28.53 -6.50
N ARG A 481 -9.46 28.49 -5.94
CA ARG A 481 -10.31 29.67 -5.74
C ARG A 481 -10.76 29.73 -4.29
N GLN A 482 -10.39 30.81 -3.58
CA GLN A 482 -10.73 30.99 -2.15
C GLN A 482 -10.40 29.76 -1.27
N GLN A 483 -9.19 29.20 -1.44
CA GLN A 483 -8.73 27.97 -0.75
C GLN A 483 -9.50 26.68 -1.07
N ARG A 484 -10.35 26.68 -2.10
CA ARG A 484 -11.01 25.48 -2.63
C ARG A 484 -10.34 25.01 -3.90
N MET A 485 -10.33 23.70 -4.10
CA MET A 485 -9.82 23.05 -5.31
C MET A 485 -10.89 23.06 -6.40
N VAL A 486 -10.50 23.41 -7.62
CA VAL A 486 -11.39 23.41 -8.79
C VAL A 486 -10.70 22.65 -9.93
N PRO A 487 -11.26 21.51 -10.39
CA PRO A 487 -10.68 20.73 -11.49
C PRO A 487 -10.80 21.54 -12.78
N LEU A 488 -9.67 21.84 -13.43
CA LEU A 488 -9.68 22.54 -14.72
C LEU A 488 -9.62 21.60 -15.91
N ASP A 489 -9.10 20.38 -15.76
CA ASP A 489 -9.12 19.36 -16.81
C ASP A 489 -9.10 17.98 -16.17
N GLY A 490 -9.70 17.01 -16.84
CA GLY A 490 -9.91 15.66 -16.32
C GLY A 490 -9.75 14.62 -17.41
N ARG A 491 -9.00 13.57 -17.08
CA ARG A 491 -8.74 12.43 -17.96
C ARG A 491 -9.05 11.13 -17.21
N GLY A 492 -9.63 10.17 -17.91
CA GLY A 492 -9.75 8.82 -17.38
C GLY A 492 -9.72 7.77 -18.48
N ARG A 493 -9.49 6.52 -18.09
CA ARG A 493 -9.49 5.36 -18.99
C ARG A 493 -9.97 4.11 -18.27
N LEU A 494 -10.71 3.28 -19.00
CA LEU A 494 -11.15 1.96 -18.60
C LEU A 494 -10.18 0.89 -19.12
N ALA A 495 -9.85 -0.07 -18.27
CA ALA A 495 -9.20 -1.33 -18.68
C ALA A 495 -9.42 -2.37 -17.58
N PRO A 496 -9.46 -3.67 -17.93
CA PRO A 496 -9.58 -4.73 -16.93
C PRO A 496 -8.51 -4.62 -15.85
N ALA A 497 -8.92 -4.73 -14.59
CA ALA A 497 -7.98 -4.75 -13.47
C ALA A 497 -7.08 -5.99 -13.51
N ALA A 498 -5.89 -5.86 -12.92
CA ALA A 498 -4.99 -6.99 -12.77
C ALA A 498 -5.58 -7.99 -11.78
N LYS A 499 -5.72 -9.25 -12.22
CA LYS A 499 -6.22 -10.34 -11.36
C LYS A 499 -5.13 -10.84 -10.42
N ALA A 500 -5.52 -11.11 -9.18
CA ALA A 500 -4.68 -11.80 -8.22
C ALA A 500 -4.35 -13.22 -8.71
N ARG A 501 -3.14 -13.71 -8.42
CA ARG A 501 -2.80 -15.12 -8.65
C ARG A 501 -3.45 -15.98 -7.56
N ALA A 502 -3.65 -17.26 -7.87
CA ALA A 502 -4.10 -18.22 -6.87
C ALA A 502 -3.12 -18.25 -5.69
N ALA A 503 -3.66 -18.28 -4.47
CA ALA A 503 -2.87 -18.33 -3.26
C ALA A 503 -2.02 -19.62 -3.20
N ARG A 504 -0.85 -19.51 -2.59
CA ARG A 504 0.10 -20.61 -2.43
C ARG A 504 0.20 -21.01 -0.97
N SER A 505 0.54 -22.26 -0.70
CA SER A 505 0.81 -22.69 0.68
C SER A 505 2.16 -22.16 1.15
N ILE A 506 2.14 -21.12 1.99
CA ILE A 506 3.33 -20.59 2.66
C ILE A 506 3.97 -21.67 3.56
N GLU A 507 3.18 -22.59 4.10
CA GLU A 507 3.69 -23.74 4.85
C GLU A 507 4.55 -24.67 3.99
N LYS A 508 4.16 -24.95 2.73
CA LYS A 508 4.99 -25.72 1.80
C LYS A 508 6.28 -24.97 1.44
N VAL A 509 6.23 -23.64 1.30
CA VAL A 509 7.43 -22.80 1.13
C VAL A 509 8.36 -22.90 2.35
N ARG A 510 7.82 -22.91 3.58
CA ARG A 510 8.62 -23.10 4.81
C ARG A 510 9.28 -24.48 4.86
N ARG A 511 8.54 -25.54 4.55
CA ARG A 511 9.08 -26.92 4.51
C ARG A 511 10.17 -27.09 3.45
N MET A 512 10.07 -26.38 2.32
CA MET A 512 11.14 -26.35 1.33
C MET A 512 12.47 -25.79 1.88
N LEU A 513 12.42 -24.85 2.83
CA LEU A 513 13.63 -24.29 3.44
C LEU A 513 14.28 -25.27 4.43
N GLU A 514 13.51 -26.14 5.07
CA GLU A 514 13.99 -27.17 6.01
C GLU A 514 13.32 -28.53 5.73
N PRO A 515 13.65 -29.16 4.60
CA PRO A 515 12.96 -30.36 4.16
C PRO A 515 13.38 -31.57 5.00
N ARG A 516 12.43 -32.45 5.32
CA ARG A 516 12.72 -33.71 6.02
C ARG A 516 13.22 -34.77 5.04
N ALA A 517 12.63 -34.81 3.86
CA ALA A 517 13.02 -35.69 2.75
C ALA A 517 13.13 -34.90 1.45
N ALA A 518 14.11 -35.28 0.62
CA ALA A 518 14.42 -34.60 -0.62
C ALA A 518 14.74 -35.59 -1.76
N ALA A 519 14.49 -35.17 -3.00
CA ALA A 519 14.82 -35.92 -4.20
C ALA A 519 15.50 -35.05 -5.27
N VAL A 520 16.34 -35.66 -6.09
CA VAL A 520 16.97 -35.00 -7.25
C VAL A 520 16.62 -35.76 -8.53
N LEU A 521 15.99 -35.06 -9.48
CA LEU A 521 15.67 -35.55 -10.81
C LEU A 521 16.67 -34.98 -11.83
N GLY A 522 17.21 -35.83 -12.71
CA GLY A 522 18.17 -35.42 -13.75
C GLY A 522 19.63 -35.65 -13.38
N VAL A 523 19.92 -36.54 -12.42
CA VAL A 523 21.29 -36.97 -12.11
C VAL A 523 21.80 -37.95 -13.18
N SER A 524 23.00 -37.71 -13.71
CA SER A 524 23.66 -38.61 -14.67
C SER A 524 24.43 -39.73 -13.96
N SER A 525 24.28 -40.99 -14.40
CA SER A 525 25.02 -42.12 -13.85
C SER A 525 26.46 -42.23 -14.37
N SER A 526 26.74 -41.69 -15.57
CA SER A 526 28.04 -41.84 -16.24
C SER A 526 28.92 -40.59 -16.24
N SER A 527 28.36 -39.39 -16.03
CA SER A 527 29.08 -38.12 -16.17
C SER A 527 28.74 -37.11 -15.08
N MET A 528 29.65 -36.17 -14.85
CA MET A 528 29.38 -34.99 -14.01
C MET A 528 28.50 -34.00 -14.78
N ASN A 529 27.22 -33.96 -14.45
CA ASN A 529 26.26 -32.95 -14.90
C ASN A 529 25.76 -32.10 -13.72
N PHE A 530 24.92 -31.08 -13.98
CA PHE A 530 24.39 -30.22 -12.92
C PHE A 530 23.64 -31.00 -11.84
N GLY A 531 22.82 -31.99 -12.20
CA GLY A 531 22.13 -32.86 -11.23
C GLY A 531 23.10 -33.59 -10.29
N ARG A 532 24.22 -34.10 -10.81
CA ARG A 532 25.25 -34.77 -9.99
C ARG A 532 26.05 -33.80 -9.11
N ILE A 533 26.28 -32.56 -9.57
CA ILE A 533 26.87 -31.50 -8.72
C ILE A 533 25.94 -31.18 -7.55
N ILE A 534 24.64 -31.01 -7.83
CA ILE A 534 23.60 -30.75 -6.81
C ILE A 534 23.56 -31.89 -5.79
N LEU A 535 23.47 -33.15 -6.24
CA LEU A 535 23.46 -34.31 -5.35
C LEU A 535 24.68 -34.33 -4.40
N ASN A 536 25.86 -34.08 -4.94
CA ASN A 536 27.10 -34.04 -4.16
C ASN A 536 27.15 -32.87 -3.17
N ASN A 537 26.63 -31.71 -3.56
CA ASN A 537 26.54 -30.54 -2.68
C ASN A 537 25.57 -30.79 -1.52
N VAL A 538 24.37 -31.33 -1.80
CA VAL A 538 23.39 -31.72 -0.76
C VAL A 538 24.00 -32.70 0.25
N LYS A 539 24.69 -33.74 -0.23
CA LYS A 539 25.39 -34.70 0.65
C LYS A 539 26.46 -34.03 1.50
N ARG A 540 27.26 -33.13 0.92
CA ARG A 540 28.32 -32.41 1.63
C ARG A 540 27.79 -31.53 2.76
N CYS A 541 26.55 -31.04 2.64
CA CYS A 541 25.90 -30.24 3.68
C CYS A 541 25.42 -31.07 4.88
N GLY A 542 25.48 -32.41 4.79
CA GLY A 542 25.01 -33.31 5.86
C GLY A 542 23.51 -33.55 5.83
N PHE A 543 22.88 -33.51 4.65
CA PHE A 543 21.49 -33.95 4.50
C PHE A 543 21.37 -35.46 4.82
N PRO A 544 20.35 -35.92 5.58
CA PRO A 544 20.21 -37.33 5.95
C PRO A 544 20.10 -38.24 4.70
N PRO A 545 21.06 -39.16 4.47
CA PRO A 545 21.08 -39.99 3.26
C PRO A 545 19.89 -40.95 3.14
N GLU A 546 19.29 -41.37 4.26
CA GLU A 546 18.11 -42.22 4.32
C GLU A 546 16.83 -41.54 3.82
N HIS A 547 16.82 -40.20 3.76
CA HIS A 547 15.71 -39.38 3.28
C HIS A 547 16.07 -38.63 1.99
N LEU A 548 17.13 -39.06 1.31
CA LEU A 548 17.59 -38.49 0.05
C LEU A 548 17.43 -39.51 -1.08
N TYR A 549 16.80 -39.10 -2.18
CA TYR A 549 16.49 -39.99 -3.30
C TYR A 549 16.95 -39.40 -4.64
N VAL A 550 17.19 -40.26 -5.62
CA VAL A 550 17.42 -39.87 -7.02
C VAL A 550 16.31 -40.44 -7.89
N VAL A 551 15.68 -39.60 -8.70
CA VAL A 551 14.65 -40.06 -9.65
C VAL A 551 15.32 -40.46 -10.97
N LYS A 552 15.48 -41.78 -11.19
CA LYS A 552 16.14 -42.40 -12.35
C LYS A 552 15.68 -43.88 -12.50
N GLU A 553 15.20 -44.24 -13.69
CA GLU A 553 14.59 -45.55 -13.99
C GLU A 553 15.55 -46.76 -13.97
N GLU A 554 16.75 -46.61 -14.52
CA GLU A 554 17.62 -47.76 -14.84
C GLU A 554 18.67 -48.08 -13.76
N GLU A 555 18.73 -47.29 -12.69
CA GLU A 555 19.79 -47.37 -11.68
C GLU A 555 19.22 -47.76 -10.32
N LYS A 556 19.98 -48.49 -9.50
CA LYS A 556 19.60 -48.79 -8.11
C LYS A 556 20.10 -47.74 -7.13
N THR A 557 21.31 -47.23 -7.36
CA THR A 557 21.95 -46.21 -6.52
C THR A 557 22.88 -45.34 -7.36
N ILE A 558 22.94 -44.03 -7.10
CA ILE A 558 23.96 -43.13 -7.66
C ILE A 558 24.68 -42.43 -6.51
N ASP A 559 26.02 -42.48 -6.53
CA ASP A 559 26.88 -41.90 -5.47
C ASP A 559 26.45 -42.33 -4.04
N GLY A 560 25.94 -43.56 -3.89
CA GLY A 560 25.47 -44.11 -2.61
C GLY A 560 24.07 -43.65 -2.17
N VAL A 561 23.32 -42.96 -3.04
CA VAL A 561 21.94 -42.52 -2.79
C VAL A 561 20.96 -43.42 -3.55
N PRO A 562 19.87 -43.92 -2.91
CA PRO A 562 18.89 -44.78 -3.57
C PRO A 562 18.19 -44.12 -4.77
N CYS A 563 17.97 -44.90 -5.82
CA CYS A 563 17.26 -44.47 -7.01
C CYS A 563 15.83 -45.03 -7.05
N VAL A 564 14.88 -44.20 -7.49
CA VAL A 564 13.49 -44.58 -7.77
C VAL A 564 13.15 -44.27 -9.23
N PRO A 565 12.30 -45.07 -9.90
CA PRO A 565 12.13 -44.93 -11.33
C PRO A 565 11.37 -43.69 -11.79
N ASN A 566 10.48 -43.17 -10.94
CA ASN A 566 9.64 -42.00 -11.21
C ASN A 566 9.18 -41.37 -9.87
N VAL A 567 8.56 -40.19 -9.92
CA VAL A 567 8.13 -39.44 -8.72
C VAL A 567 7.07 -40.22 -7.95
N ALA A 568 6.16 -40.92 -8.63
CA ALA A 568 5.14 -41.74 -7.98
C ALA A 568 5.72 -42.92 -7.18
N ALA A 569 6.91 -43.39 -7.53
CA ALA A 569 7.61 -44.49 -6.85
C ALA A 569 8.44 -44.04 -5.63
N LEU A 570 8.44 -42.75 -5.26
CA LEU A 570 9.08 -42.28 -4.03
C LEU A 570 8.53 -43.06 -2.81
N PRO A 571 9.40 -43.59 -1.93
CA PRO A 571 8.97 -44.43 -0.81
C PRO A 571 8.23 -43.64 0.28
N GLU A 572 8.45 -42.33 0.33
CA GLU A 572 7.78 -41.38 1.23
C GLU A 572 7.51 -40.06 0.50
N PRO A 573 6.57 -39.22 0.98
CA PRO A 573 6.44 -37.85 0.49
C PRO A 573 7.71 -37.04 0.75
N VAL A 574 8.17 -36.29 -0.25
CA VAL A 574 9.32 -35.41 -0.15
C VAL A 574 8.89 -33.96 -0.02
N ASP A 575 9.55 -33.22 0.88
CA ASP A 575 9.30 -31.79 1.05
C ASP A 575 9.97 -30.98 -0.08
N LEU A 576 11.04 -31.51 -0.69
CA LEU A 576 11.82 -30.87 -1.76
C LEU A 576 12.15 -31.83 -2.91
N LEU A 577 11.80 -31.47 -4.14
CA LEU A 577 12.27 -32.10 -5.37
C LEU A 577 13.10 -31.11 -6.21
N VAL A 578 14.36 -31.40 -6.48
CA VAL A 578 15.20 -30.58 -7.37
C VAL A 578 15.20 -31.15 -8.78
N ILE A 579 14.79 -30.36 -9.76
CA ILE A 579 14.60 -30.77 -11.15
C ILE A 579 15.71 -30.18 -12.01
N ALA A 580 16.67 -31.02 -12.40
CA ALA A 580 17.81 -30.69 -13.27
C ALA A 580 17.74 -31.45 -14.61
N ALA A 581 16.55 -31.47 -15.22
CA ALA A 581 16.30 -32.08 -16.54
C ALA A 581 16.12 -31.02 -17.64
N PRO A 582 16.19 -31.38 -18.94
CA PRO A 582 16.02 -30.43 -20.03
C PRO A 582 14.67 -29.70 -20.02
N ALA A 583 14.65 -28.43 -20.43
CA ALA A 583 13.45 -27.58 -20.44
C ALA A 583 12.26 -28.22 -21.17
N ALA A 584 12.50 -28.88 -22.30
CA ALA A 584 11.46 -29.54 -23.11
C ALA A 584 10.68 -30.62 -22.35
N ALA A 585 11.24 -31.21 -21.29
CA ALA A 585 10.57 -32.21 -20.46
C ALA A 585 9.71 -31.60 -19.34
N MET A 586 9.82 -30.30 -19.07
CA MET A 586 9.21 -29.68 -17.87
C MET A 586 7.70 -29.81 -17.79
N PRO A 587 6.90 -29.61 -18.86
CA PRO A 587 5.45 -29.80 -18.76
C PRO A 587 5.07 -31.19 -18.25
N LYS A 588 5.71 -32.24 -18.79
CA LYS A 588 5.45 -33.63 -18.38
C LYS A 588 5.88 -33.90 -16.94
N VAL A 589 7.04 -33.37 -16.53
CA VAL A 589 7.54 -33.52 -15.16
C VAL A 589 6.63 -32.82 -14.16
N VAL A 590 6.14 -31.61 -14.47
CA VAL A 590 5.21 -30.89 -13.60
C VAL A 590 3.89 -31.64 -13.48
N ASP A 591 3.35 -32.17 -14.58
CA ASP A 591 2.15 -33.02 -14.54
C ASP A 591 2.36 -34.26 -13.66
N GLU A 592 3.51 -34.94 -13.78
CA GLU A 592 3.85 -36.10 -12.95
C GLU A 592 3.96 -35.73 -11.46
N VAL A 593 4.60 -34.60 -11.15
CA VAL A 593 4.75 -34.07 -9.79
C VAL A 593 3.37 -33.79 -9.18
N VAL A 594 2.51 -33.08 -9.91
CA VAL A 594 1.13 -32.78 -9.47
C VAL A 594 0.32 -34.06 -9.28
N ALA A 595 0.35 -34.98 -10.25
CA ALA A 595 -0.42 -36.23 -10.19
C ALA A 595 0.03 -37.18 -9.07
N SER A 596 1.31 -37.14 -8.69
CA SER A 596 1.84 -38.02 -7.65
C SER A 596 1.29 -37.74 -6.26
N GLY A 597 0.98 -36.47 -5.94
CA GLY A 597 0.67 -36.02 -4.58
C GLY A 597 1.81 -36.20 -3.55
N LYS A 598 3.02 -36.56 -3.99
CA LYS A 598 4.15 -36.92 -3.10
C LYS A 598 5.18 -35.80 -2.91
N VAL A 599 5.00 -34.66 -3.57
CA VAL A 599 5.99 -33.57 -3.56
C VAL A 599 5.36 -32.34 -2.92
N GLY A 600 6.01 -31.77 -1.90
CA GLY A 600 5.62 -30.51 -1.27
C GLY A 600 6.05 -29.30 -2.08
N ALA A 601 7.34 -29.25 -2.45
CA ALA A 601 7.92 -28.19 -3.26
C ALA A 601 8.87 -28.75 -4.34
N ALA A 602 8.93 -28.10 -5.50
CA ALA A 602 9.81 -28.45 -6.60
C ALA A 602 10.63 -27.24 -7.09
N VAL A 603 11.95 -27.41 -7.22
CA VAL A 603 12.89 -26.39 -7.69
C VAL A 603 13.29 -26.71 -9.14
N MET A 604 12.88 -25.86 -10.08
CA MET A 604 13.16 -26.01 -11.51
C MET A 604 14.43 -25.25 -11.89
N ILE A 605 15.51 -25.99 -12.08
CA ILE A 605 16.81 -25.45 -12.49
C ILE A 605 16.87 -24.98 -13.97
N PRO A 606 16.32 -25.70 -14.96
CA PRO A 606 16.56 -25.36 -16.38
C PRO A 606 15.94 -24.00 -16.75
N GLY A 607 16.63 -23.24 -17.59
CA GLY A 607 16.08 -22.09 -18.32
C GLY A 607 15.66 -22.45 -19.75
N GLY A 608 15.17 -21.47 -20.51
CA GLY A 608 14.62 -21.67 -21.87
C GLY A 608 13.09 -21.85 -21.87
N MET A 609 12.41 -21.21 -20.93
CA MET A 609 10.96 -21.24 -20.71
C MET A 609 10.47 -19.80 -20.46
N GLY A 610 10.52 -18.97 -21.51
CA GLY A 610 10.04 -17.59 -21.51
C GLY A 610 11.09 -16.53 -21.81
N GLU A 611 12.36 -16.83 -21.57
CA GLU A 611 13.45 -15.84 -21.63
C GLU A 611 13.98 -15.65 -23.06
N THR A 612 13.81 -16.67 -23.92
CA THR A 612 14.25 -16.62 -25.31
C THR A 612 13.07 -16.53 -26.27
N GLU A 613 13.28 -15.90 -27.42
CA GLU A 613 12.29 -15.85 -28.49
C GLU A 613 11.84 -17.29 -28.88
N GLY A 614 10.53 -17.50 -29.02
CA GLY A 614 9.94 -18.80 -29.31
C GLY A 614 9.76 -19.77 -28.11
N SER A 615 10.24 -19.43 -26.91
CA SER A 615 10.08 -20.30 -25.72
C SER A 615 8.78 -20.05 -24.92
N GLY A 616 7.96 -19.07 -25.32
CA GLY A 616 6.75 -18.69 -24.60
C GLY A 616 5.69 -19.79 -24.53
N ASP A 617 5.57 -20.62 -25.56
CA ASP A 617 4.62 -21.75 -25.58
C ASP A 617 4.95 -22.79 -24.51
N LEU A 618 6.23 -23.03 -24.28
CA LEU A 618 6.69 -23.96 -23.26
C LEU A 618 6.39 -23.41 -21.86
N GLN A 619 6.63 -22.12 -21.61
CA GLN A 619 6.25 -21.47 -20.35
C GLN A 619 4.75 -21.60 -20.08
N ARG A 620 3.89 -21.27 -21.06
CA ARG A 620 2.43 -21.34 -20.90
C ARG A 620 1.97 -22.75 -20.49
N ARG A 621 2.51 -23.79 -21.13
CA ARG A 621 2.17 -25.18 -20.78
C ARG A 621 2.59 -25.57 -19.36
N VAL A 622 3.73 -25.04 -18.89
CA VAL A 622 4.18 -25.24 -17.50
C VAL A 622 3.25 -24.48 -16.54
N GLU A 623 2.90 -23.22 -16.83
CA GLU A 623 1.97 -22.43 -16.02
C GLU A 623 0.59 -23.09 -15.91
N GLU A 624 0.06 -23.63 -17.01
CA GLU A 624 -1.19 -24.40 -17.04
C GLU A 624 -1.10 -25.66 -16.16
N ALA A 625 0.02 -26.37 -16.18
CA ALA A 625 0.24 -27.55 -15.35
C ALA A 625 0.32 -27.19 -13.85
N VAL A 626 0.99 -26.10 -13.50
CA VAL A 626 1.01 -25.56 -12.14
C VAL A 626 -0.40 -25.14 -11.70
N ALA A 627 -1.15 -24.47 -12.57
CA ALA A 627 -2.50 -24.01 -12.27
C ALA A 627 -3.45 -25.17 -11.95
N ARG A 628 -3.39 -26.28 -12.70
CA ARG A 628 -4.14 -27.51 -12.37
C ARG A 628 -3.79 -28.04 -10.97
N GLY A 629 -2.52 -27.97 -10.57
CA GLY A 629 -2.11 -28.35 -9.22
C GLY A 629 -2.74 -27.51 -8.11
N ARG A 630 -3.08 -26.25 -8.39
CA ARG A 630 -3.74 -25.35 -7.41
C ARG A 630 -5.19 -25.71 -7.14
N GLU A 631 -5.82 -26.50 -8.00
CA GLU A 631 -7.20 -26.99 -7.82
C GLU A 631 -7.30 -28.16 -6.83
N LEU A 632 -6.15 -28.72 -6.39
CA LEU A 632 -6.12 -29.79 -5.41
C LEU A 632 -6.54 -29.28 -4.00
N PRO A 633 -7.17 -30.12 -3.15
CA PRO A 633 -7.69 -29.69 -1.85
C PRO A 633 -6.66 -29.09 -0.89
N ASP A 634 -5.38 -29.48 -1.02
CA ASP A 634 -4.26 -28.98 -0.22
C ASP A 634 -3.45 -27.86 -0.94
N GLY A 635 -3.95 -27.38 -2.08
CA GLY A 635 -3.32 -26.40 -2.98
C GLY A 635 -2.20 -26.95 -3.86
N GLY A 636 -1.89 -28.25 -3.80
CA GLY A 636 -0.86 -28.90 -4.62
C GLY A 636 0.58 -28.47 -4.32
N PRO A 637 1.57 -28.98 -5.06
CA PRO A 637 2.99 -28.64 -4.89
C PRO A 637 3.27 -27.17 -5.21
N VAL A 638 4.27 -26.57 -4.55
CA VAL A 638 4.78 -25.22 -4.90
C VAL A 638 6.04 -25.33 -5.76
N PHE A 639 6.20 -24.43 -6.73
CA PHE A 639 7.29 -24.47 -7.69
C PHE A 639 8.17 -23.20 -7.61
N VAL A 640 9.47 -23.39 -7.48
CA VAL A 640 10.49 -22.32 -7.58
C VAL A 640 11.16 -22.42 -8.95
N GLY A 641 11.42 -21.27 -9.59
CA GLY A 641 11.94 -21.21 -10.95
C GLY A 641 10.85 -20.94 -12.00
N PRO A 642 11.03 -21.42 -13.24
CA PRO A 642 12.25 -22.06 -13.77
C PRO A 642 13.43 -21.08 -13.84
N ASN A 643 14.54 -21.52 -14.43
CA ASN A 643 15.74 -20.70 -14.64
C ASN A 643 16.29 -20.11 -13.34
N CYS A 644 16.48 -20.97 -12.35
CA CYS A 644 17.03 -20.57 -11.06
C CYS A 644 18.33 -21.32 -10.76
N MET A 645 19.17 -20.70 -9.91
CA MET A 645 20.32 -21.39 -9.31
C MET A 645 19.87 -22.40 -8.23
N GLY A 646 18.62 -22.27 -7.77
CA GLY A 646 18.04 -23.01 -6.67
C GLY A 646 18.28 -22.35 -5.31
N LEU A 647 18.44 -23.14 -4.25
CA LEU A 647 18.45 -22.68 -2.87
C LEU A 647 19.64 -23.25 -2.08
N GLN A 648 20.16 -22.43 -1.17
CA GLN A 648 21.07 -22.84 -0.11
C GLN A 648 20.36 -22.63 1.23
N SER A 649 20.27 -23.68 2.04
CA SER A 649 19.70 -23.63 3.39
C SER A 649 20.63 -24.26 4.41
N ARG A 650 21.16 -23.43 5.32
CA ARG A 650 21.95 -23.85 6.48
C ARG A 650 21.13 -24.69 7.46
N PRO A 651 19.94 -24.24 7.92
CA PRO A 651 19.12 -25.04 8.83
C PRO A 651 18.60 -26.31 8.16
N GLY A 652 18.26 -26.25 6.87
CA GLY A 652 17.82 -27.40 6.08
C GLY A 652 18.94 -28.35 5.65
N ARG A 653 20.21 -28.01 5.90
CA ARG A 653 21.40 -28.81 5.55
C ARG A 653 21.47 -29.21 4.07
N TYR A 654 21.19 -28.29 3.15
CA TYR A 654 21.29 -28.57 1.71
C TYR A 654 21.76 -27.36 0.89
N ASP A 655 22.33 -27.67 -0.28
CA ASP A 655 22.82 -26.71 -1.28
C ASP A 655 22.51 -27.24 -2.67
N THR A 656 21.64 -26.55 -3.40
CA THR A 656 21.31 -26.92 -4.78
C THR A 656 22.05 -26.07 -5.82
N PHE A 657 23.00 -25.22 -5.42
CA PHE A 657 23.77 -24.45 -6.39
C PHE A 657 24.69 -25.40 -7.14
N PHE A 658 24.63 -25.36 -8.47
CA PHE A 658 25.46 -26.19 -9.34
C PHE A 658 26.85 -25.58 -9.57
N ILE A 659 27.45 -25.02 -8.51
CA ILE A 659 28.78 -24.39 -8.52
C ILE A 659 29.80 -25.29 -7.81
N PRO A 660 30.93 -25.62 -8.45
CA PRO A 660 31.99 -26.39 -7.81
C PRO A 660 32.67 -25.62 -6.66
N PRO A 661 33.07 -26.28 -5.56
CA PRO A 661 33.72 -25.63 -4.40
C PRO A 661 34.99 -24.85 -4.72
N LYS A 662 35.75 -25.27 -5.74
CA LYS A 662 36.95 -24.57 -6.21
C LYS A 662 36.69 -23.20 -6.85
N LYS A 663 35.43 -22.88 -7.15
CA LYS A 663 35.00 -21.62 -7.77
C LYS A 663 34.25 -20.72 -6.78
N LEU A 664 33.57 -21.31 -5.81
CA LEU A 664 32.91 -20.60 -4.72
C LEU A 664 33.04 -21.49 -3.49
N ASP A 665 33.79 -21.02 -2.49
CA ASP A 665 33.81 -21.70 -1.20
C ASP A 665 32.45 -21.47 -0.52
N PRO A 666 31.65 -22.53 -0.31
CA PRO A 666 30.37 -22.36 0.34
C PRO A 666 30.51 -22.07 1.84
N ARG A 667 31.72 -22.16 2.41
CA ARG A 667 32.06 -21.86 3.81
C ARG A 667 31.17 -22.61 4.79
N TRP A 668 30.86 -23.87 4.51
CA TRP A 668 29.95 -24.69 5.31
C TRP A 668 30.41 -24.89 6.76
N SER A 669 31.72 -24.76 7.02
CA SER A 669 32.32 -24.82 8.35
C SER A 669 32.16 -23.53 9.18
N SER A 670 31.89 -22.38 8.54
CA SER A 670 31.63 -21.13 9.25
C SER A 670 30.22 -21.16 9.86
N PRO A 671 30.03 -20.61 11.08
CA PRO A 671 28.69 -20.41 11.64
C PRO A 671 27.82 -19.55 10.72
N ALA A 672 26.57 -19.96 10.53
CA ALA A 672 25.62 -19.17 9.76
C ALA A 672 25.36 -17.83 10.45
N ARG A 673 25.37 -16.74 9.67
CA ARG A 673 24.90 -15.43 10.10
C ARG A 673 23.40 -15.34 9.91
N ARG A 674 22.76 -14.51 10.73
CA ARG A 674 21.32 -14.26 10.77
C ARG A 674 20.86 -13.39 9.60
N VAL A 675 21.21 -13.80 8.38
CA VAL A 675 20.96 -13.06 7.14
C VAL A 675 20.43 -14.00 6.06
N ALA A 676 19.47 -13.48 5.29
CA ALA A 676 18.92 -14.15 4.12
C ALA A 676 19.15 -13.32 2.84
N LEU A 677 19.42 -14.00 1.73
CA LEU A 677 19.44 -13.41 0.39
C LEU A 677 18.30 -13.97 -0.45
N ILE A 678 17.50 -13.11 -1.07
CA ILE A 678 16.42 -13.46 -1.98
C ILE A 678 16.66 -12.74 -3.30
N SER A 679 16.72 -13.46 -4.42
CA SER A 679 17.03 -12.84 -5.72
C SER A 679 16.36 -13.57 -6.87
N GLN A 680 15.84 -12.82 -7.84
CA GLN A 680 15.47 -13.39 -9.14
C GLN A 680 16.71 -13.84 -9.93
N SER A 681 17.84 -13.13 -9.80
CA SER A 681 19.10 -13.48 -10.46
C SER A 681 19.99 -14.36 -9.58
N GLY A 682 20.28 -15.59 -10.02
CA GLY A 682 21.22 -16.49 -9.33
C GLY A 682 22.67 -15.97 -9.36
N ALA A 683 23.09 -15.36 -10.47
CA ALA A 683 24.41 -14.75 -10.62
C ALA A 683 24.64 -13.62 -9.60
N PHE A 684 23.59 -12.85 -9.29
CA PHE A 684 23.64 -11.82 -8.26
C PHE A 684 24.01 -12.41 -6.89
N ILE A 685 23.35 -13.49 -6.46
CA ILE A 685 23.61 -14.17 -5.18
C ILE A 685 25.07 -14.63 -5.09
N ILE A 686 25.53 -15.45 -6.04
CA ILE A 686 26.88 -16.03 -5.97
C ILE A 686 27.96 -14.94 -6.00
N SER A 687 27.72 -13.82 -6.69
CA SER A 687 28.64 -12.67 -6.65
C SER A 687 28.69 -12.01 -5.27
N ARG A 688 27.57 -11.94 -4.54
CA ARG A 688 27.54 -11.41 -3.16
C ARG A 688 28.23 -12.36 -2.19
N LEU A 689 27.97 -13.66 -2.32
CA LEU A 689 28.66 -14.69 -1.53
C LEU A 689 30.17 -14.63 -1.73
N SER A 690 30.62 -14.44 -2.97
CA SER A 690 32.06 -14.30 -3.30
C SER A 690 32.67 -13.00 -2.80
N ASN A 691 31.97 -11.86 -2.93
CA ASN A 691 32.52 -10.54 -2.63
C ASN A 691 32.42 -10.15 -1.14
N ILE A 692 31.55 -10.82 -0.38
CA ILE A 692 31.34 -10.57 1.06
C ILE A 692 31.78 -11.81 1.82
N GLY A 693 33.09 -11.87 2.08
CA GLY A 693 33.78 -12.99 2.73
C GLY A 693 33.32 -13.33 4.15
N THR A 694 32.42 -12.55 4.73
CA THR A 694 31.85 -12.72 6.07
C THR A 694 30.32 -12.80 6.11
N LEU A 695 29.65 -12.79 4.94
CA LEU A 695 28.18 -12.78 4.89
C LEU A 695 27.57 -14.06 5.42
N ASP A 696 28.14 -15.21 5.05
CA ASP A 696 27.76 -16.58 5.48
C ASP A 696 26.26 -16.75 5.79
N PRO A 697 25.35 -16.50 4.81
CA PRO A 697 23.93 -16.41 5.08
C PRO A 697 23.35 -17.74 5.53
N ALA A 698 22.38 -17.68 6.45
CA ALA A 698 21.55 -18.83 6.82
C ALA A 698 20.74 -19.34 5.62
N LEU A 699 20.27 -18.43 4.76
CA LEU A 699 19.46 -18.74 3.58
C LEU A 699 19.92 -17.94 2.35
N ALA A 700 20.07 -18.59 1.20
CA ALA A 700 20.27 -17.91 -0.08
C ALA A 700 19.36 -18.52 -1.15
N LEU A 701 18.41 -17.75 -1.67
CA LEU A 701 17.25 -18.23 -2.42
C LEU A 701 17.20 -17.58 -3.81
N SER A 702 17.50 -18.36 -4.86
CA SER A 702 17.34 -17.94 -6.26
C SER A 702 15.98 -18.34 -6.78
N LEU A 703 15.18 -17.37 -7.22
CA LEU A 703 13.81 -17.58 -7.66
C LEU A 703 13.66 -17.82 -9.16
N GLY A 704 14.52 -17.22 -9.99
CA GLY A 704 14.38 -17.29 -11.44
C GLY A 704 13.11 -16.58 -11.95
N ASN A 705 12.40 -17.23 -12.87
CA ASN A 705 11.29 -16.63 -13.62
C ASN A 705 10.02 -16.34 -12.82
N GLN A 706 9.87 -16.91 -11.61
CA GLN A 706 8.70 -16.63 -10.77
C GLN A 706 7.36 -17.05 -11.44
N ILE A 707 7.30 -18.21 -12.10
CA ILE A 707 6.04 -18.67 -12.70
C ILE A 707 5.01 -19.04 -11.63
N ASP A 708 5.50 -19.54 -10.49
CA ASP A 708 4.72 -19.90 -9.33
C ASP A 708 5.21 -19.12 -8.11
N VAL A 709 6.03 -19.67 -7.20
CA VAL A 709 6.50 -18.98 -5.98
C VAL A 709 7.09 -17.61 -6.31
N THR A 710 6.74 -16.58 -5.52
CA THR A 710 7.12 -15.18 -5.69
C THR A 710 8.09 -14.66 -4.64
N LEU A 711 8.69 -13.50 -4.93
CA LEU A 711 9.44 -12.71 -3.96
C LEU A 711 8.62 -12.43 -2.69
N ALA A 712 7.31 -12.21 -2.82
CA ALA A 712 6.42 -11.96 -1.69
C ALA A 712 6.29 -13.20 -0.79
N ASP A 713 6.09 -14.39 -1.37
CA ASP A 713 5.98 -15.63 -0.60
C ASP A 713 7.29 -15.96 0.13
N LEU A 714 8.43 -15.80 -0.55
CA LEU A 714 9.74 -16.03 0.06
C LEU A 714 10.02 -15.03 1.19
N LEU A 715 9.71 -13.75 0.99
CA LEU A 715 9.88 -12.75 2.03
C LEU A 715 8.94 -13.00 3.22
N GLU A 716 7.70 -13.45 2.99
CA GLU A 716 6.79 -13.83 4.07
C GLU A 716 7.32 -15.03 4.87
N ALA A 717 7.77 -16.08 4.18
CA ALA A 717 8.32 -17.26 4.84
C ALA A 717 9.58 -16.92 5.66
N VAL A 718 10.53 -16.21 5.05
CA VAL A 718 11.82 -15.83 5.67
C VAL A 718 11.64 -14.76 6.75
N GLY A 719 10.81 -13.75 6.51
CA GLY A 719 10.59 -12.63 7.43
C GLY A 719 9.92 -13.02 8.75
N SER A 720 9.29 -14.19 8.80
CA SER A 720 8.71 -14.77 10.02
C SER A 720 9.69 -15.56 10.89
N ARG A 721 10.96 -15.71 10.48
CA ARG A 721 11.93 -16.54 11.20
C ARG A 721 12.67 -15.77 12.29
N ASP A 722 12.90 -16.43 13.42
CA ASP A 722 13.64 -15.86 14.55
C ASP A 722 15.16 -16.02 14.43
N ASP A 723 15.66 -16.74 13.44
CA ASP A 723 17.10 -16.91 13.14
C ASP A 723 17.59 -15.99 12.02
N ILE A 724 16.76 -15.05 11.55
CA ILE A 724 17.08 -14.07 10.52
C ILE A 724 16.81 -12.67 11.06
N ASP A 725 17.75 -11.75 10.84
CA ASP A 725 17.68 -10.35 11.27
C ASP A 725 17.78 -9.37 10.09
N ALA A 726 18.57 -9.73 9.07
CA ALA A 726 18.76 -8.95 7.86
C ALA A 726 18.34 -9.74 6.62
N ILE A 727 17.68 -9.08 5.66
CA ILE A 727 17.21 -9.71 4.42
C ILE A 727 17.63 -8.83 3.23
N GLY A 728 18.50 -9.35 2.37
CA GLY A 728 18.85 -8.71 1.11
C GLY A 728 17.96 -9.20 -0.03
N VAL A 729 17.32 -8.30 -0.75
CA VAL A 729 16.40 -8.61 -1.85
C VAL A 729 16.82 -7.93 -3.15
N TYR A 730 16.93 -8.71 -4.22
CA TYR A 730 17.13 -8.22 -5.59
C TYR A 730 15.91 -8.55 -6.45
N ALA A 731 15.28 -7.51 -6.99
CA ALA A 731 14.06 -7.63 -7.80
C ALA A 731 14.22 -7.01 -9.19
N GLU A 732 13.86 -7.75 -10.22
CA GLU A 732 13.76 -7.33 -11.61
C GLU A 732 12.34 -6.88 -11.96
N GLY A 733 11.33 -7.60 -11.47
CA GLY A 733 9.92 -7.27 -11.65
C GLY A 733 9.01 -8.20 -10.87
N PHE A 734 7.73 -7.84 -10.77
CA PHE A 734 6.73 -8.60 -10.04
C PHE A 734 5.69 -9.21 -10.98
N ALA A 735 5.04 -10.28 -10.50
CA ALA A 735 3.82 -10.79 -11.10
C ALA A 735 2.64 -9.82 -10.87
N ASN A 736 1.48 -10.11 -11.45
CA ASN A 736 0.24 -9.37 -11.18
C ASN A 736 -0.01 -9.30 -9.67
N LEU A 737 -0.16 -8.08 -9.15
CA LEU A 737 -0.32 -7.74 -7.72
C LEU A 737 0.79 -8.23 -6.77
N GLY A 738 1.83 -8.90 -7.28
CA GLY A 738 2.92 -9.43 -6.47
C GLY A 738 3.80 -8.35 -5.84
N GLY A 739 3.84 -7.15 -6.41
CA GLY A 739 4.50 -5.99 -5.80
C GLY A 739 3.75 -5.49 -4.56
N LEU A 740 2.41 -5.47 -4.62
CA LEU A 740 1.57 -5.13 -3.47
C LEU A 740 1.72 -6.14 -2.33
N GLU A 741 1.72 -7.44 -2.66
CA GLU A 741 1.98 -8.52 -1.69
C GLU A 741 3.39 -8.39 -1.08
N PHE A 742 4.39 -8.07 -1.89
CA PHE A 742 5.75 -7.87 -1.43
C PHE A 742 5.87 -6.68 -0.46
N VAL A 743 5.25 -5.54 -0.76
CA VAL A 743 5.19 -4.35 0.11
C VAL A 743 4.57 -4.70 1.46
N ARG A 744 3.49 -5.49 1.48
CA ARG A 744 2.88 -6.00 2.72
C ARG A 744 3.83 -6.91 3.51
N ALA A 745 4.54 -7.80 2.82
CA ALA A 745 5.54 -8.68 3.43
C ALA A 745 6.72 -7.88 4.02
N VAL A 746 7.20 -6.83 3.34
CA VAL A 746 8.21 -5.90 3.87
C VAL A 746 7.72 -5.24 5.16
N ALA A 747 6.51 -4.67 5.15
CA ALA A 747 5.95 -4.01 6.34
C ALA A 747 5.77 -4.98 7.52
N LYS A 748 5.39 -6.24 7.26
CA LYS A 748 5.29 -7.30 8.26
C LYS A 748 6.66 -7.66 8.84
N ALA A 749 7.66 -7.88 7.99
CA ALA A 749 9.03 -8.18 8.42
C ALA A 749 9.65 -7.01 9.20
N ARG A 750 9.42 -5.76 8.76
CA ARG A 750 9.87 -4.57 9.47
C ARG A 750 9.29 -4.49 10.89
N ARG A 751 7.99 -4.74 11.05
CA ARG A 751 7.32 -4.80 12.36
C ARG A 751 7.87 -5.91 13.26
N ALA A 752 8.36 -7.01 12.67
CA ALA A 752 9.06 -8.07 13.37
C ALA A 752 10.55 -7.76 13.67
N GLY A 753 10.97 -6.50 13.53
CA GLY A 753 12.33 -6.04 13.84
C GLY A 753 13.36 -6.30 12.74
N LYS A 754 12.97 -6.91 11.61
CA LYS A 754 13.91 -7.27 10.54
C LYS A 754 14.38 -6.03 9.77
N THR A 755 15.62 -6.07 9.28
CA THR A 755 16.18 -5.06 8.37
C THR A 755 16.17 -5.57 6.94
N ILE A 756 15.40 -4.91 6.06
CA ILE A 756 15.28 -5.30 4.64
C ILE A 756 16.11 -4.35 3.79
N VAL A 757 17.06 -4.87 3.02
CA VAL A 757 17.88 -4.13 2.04
C VAL A 757 17.43 -4.52 0.64
N PHE A 758 16.97 -3.57 -0.15
CA PHE A 758 16.31 -3.83 -1.43
C PHE A 758 17.04 -3.15 -2.60
N TYR A 759 17.24 -3.89 -3.68
CA TYR A 759 17.69 -3.37 -4.96
C TYR A 759 16.67 -3.67 -6.05
N LYS A 760 16.21 -2.63 -6.75
CA LYS A 760 15.34 -2.74 -7.92
C LYS A 760 16.16 -2.58 -9.21
N ALA A 761 16.10 -3.57 -10.10
CA ALA A 761 16.63 -3.44 -11.45
C ALA A 761 15.64 -2.68 -12.36
N GLY A 762 16.12 -2.18 -13.50
CA GLY A 762 15.28 -1.47 -14.46
C GLY A 762 15.00 0.00 -14.11
N ARG A 763 16.01 0.72 -13.58
CA ARG A 763 15.90 2.17 -13.29
C ARG A 763 15.64 2.99 -14.55
N THR A 764 16.37 2.72 -15.63
CA THR A 764 16.26 3.44 -16.91
C THR A 764 15.43 2.64 -17.91
N ALA A 765 14.99 3.27 -18.99
CA ALA A 765 14.28 2.56 -20.08
C ALA A 765 15.12 1.39 -20.64
N SER A 766 16.41 1.63 -20.92
CA SER A 766 17.34 0.59 -21.35
C SER A 766 17.52 -0.51 -20.29
N GLY A 767 17.59 -0.14 -19.01
CA GLY A 767 17.65 -1.10 -17.91
C GLY A 767 16.38 -1.95 -17.79
N ARG A 768 15.19 -1.36 -18.01
CA ARG A 768 13.92 -2.10 -18.01
C ARG A 768 13.87 -3.10 -19.17
N SER A 769 14.29 -2.67 -20.36
CA SER A 769 14.38 -3.54 -21.52
C SER A 769 15.34 -4.70 -21.30
N ALA A 770 16.50 -4.45 -20.67
CA ALA A 770 17.48 -5.49 -20.36
C ALA A 770 16.96 -6.49 -19.32
N ALA A 771 16.30 -6.01 -18.25
CA ALA A 771 15.69 -6.88 -17.25
C ALA A 771 14.59 -7.77 -17.85
N ALA A 772 13.71 -7.19 -18.69
CA ALA A 772 12.64 -7.91 -19.36
C ALA A 772 13.14 -8.97 -20.37
N GLY A 773 14.35 -8.81 -20.91
CA GLY A 773 14.96 -9.80 -21.80
C GLY A 773 15.65 -10.97 -21.08
N HIS A 774 15.88 -10.86 -19.77
CA HIS A 774 16.61 -11.86 -18.97
C HIS A 774 15.69 -12.69 -18.08
N THR A 775 14.56 -12.12 -17.66
CA THR A 775 13.50 -12.82 -16.94
C THR A 775 12.19 -12.65 -17.69
N ALA A 776 11.36 -13.69 -17.72
CA ALA A 776 10.02 -13.65 -18.32
C ALA A 776 9.03 -12.71 -17.57
N SER A 777 9.51 -11.86 -16.66
CA SER A 777 8.73 -10.88 -15.92
C SER A 777 8.80 -9.51 -16.59
N LEU A 778 7.64 -8.92 -16.90
CA LEU A 778 7.60 -7.52 -17.31
C LEU A 778 8.20 -6.61 -16.23
N ALA A 779 8.97 -5.61 -16.65
CA ALA A 779 9.50 -4.57 -15.79
C ALA A 779 8.43 -3.49 -15.53
N GLY A 780 8.02 -3.33 -14.27
CA GLY A 780 7.06 -2.31 -13.84
C GLY A 780 7.61 -0.90 -13.72
N ASP A 781 6.78 0.00 -13.20
CA ASP A 781 7.17 1.38 -12.87
C ASP A 781 8.17 1.38 -11.71
N TYR A 782 9.40 1.82 -12.02
CA TYR A 782 10.50 1.85 -11.05
C TYR A 782 10.21 2.77 -9.88
N GLU A 783 9.64 3.95 -10.12
CA GLU A 783 9.43 4.95 -9.08
C GLU A 783 8.33 4.51 -8.10
N VAL A 784 7.24 3.96 -8.63
CA VAL A 784 6.18 3.37 -7.81
C VAL A 784 6.75 2.26 -6.94
N CYS A 785 7.55 1.36 -7.52
CA CYS A 785 8.16 0.26 -6.78
C CYS A 785 9.07 0.74 -5.66
N THR A 786 10.01 1.64 -5.94
CA THR A 786 10.94 2.11 -4.91
C THR A 786 10.23 2.91 -3.83
N ALA A 787 9.29 3.78 -4.19
CA ALA A 787 8.50 4.54 -3.22
C ALA A 787 7.67 3.63 -2.30
N ALA A 788 6.96 2.66 -2.86
CA ALA A 788 6.12 1.75 -2.08
C ALA A 788 6.95 0.84 -1.15
N VAL A 789 8.11 0.35 -1.61
CA VAL A 789 9.00 -0.50 -0.81
C VAL A 789 9.72 0.30 0.29
N GLU A 790 10.11 1.56 0.03
CA GLU A 790 10.65 2.47 1.05
C GLU A 790 9.61 2.78 2.12
N GLN A 791 8.38 3.11 1.73
CA GLN A 791 7.26 3.38 2.63
C GLN A 791 6.93 2.18 3.52
N ALA A 792 7.05 0.95 2.99
CA ALA A 792 6.89 -0.27 3.78
C ALA A 792 8.02 -0.50 4.81
N GLY A 793 9.12 0.25 4.73
CA GLY A 793 10.23 0.16 5.66
C GLY A 793 11.33 -0.80 5.21
N ALA A 794 11.71 -0.76 3.92
CA ALA A 794 12.97 -1.31 3.43
C ALA A 794 13.97 -0.20 3.07
N ILE A 795 15.27 -0.50 3.17
CA ILE A 795 16.36 0.37 2.72
C ILE A 795 16.59 0.11 1.23
N VAL A 796 16.14 1.02 0.37
CA VAL A 796 16.37 0.92 -1.08
C VAL A 796 17.72 1.49 -1.47
N THR A 797 18.48 0.74 -2.27
CA THR A 797 19.84 1.11 -2.72
C THR A 797 19.91 1.33 -4.23
N ASP A 798 20.84 2.20 -4.66
CA ASP A 798 20.94 2.59 -6.07
C ASP A 798 22.04 1.86 -6.83
N THR A 799 23.03 1.32 -6.12
CA THR A 799 24.16 0.62 -6.72
C THR A 799 24.40 -0.71 -6.03
N PHE A 800 25.07 -1.64 -6.73
CA PHE A 800 25.45 -2.92 -6.14
C PHE A 800 26.43 -2.77 -4.98
N ALA A 801 27.29 -1.75 -5.04
CA ALA A 801 28.21 -1.42 -3.95
C ALA A 801 27.43 -0.98 -2.70
N GLU A 802 26.49 -0.06 -2.86
CA GLU A 802 25.61 0.37 -1.76
C GLU A 802 24.81 -0.80 -1.19
N PHE A 803 24.22 -1.65 -2.04
CA PHE A 803 23.50 -2.85 -1.59
C PHE A 803 24.37 -3.74 -0.71
N GLN A 804 25.59 -4.07 -1.19
CA GLN A 804 26.53 -4.90 -0.45
C GLN A 804 26.89 -4.27 0.90
N GLN A 805 27.18 -2.97 0.91
CA GLN A 805 27.64 -2.25 2.08
C GLN A 805 26.56 -2.14 3.15
N VAL A 806 25.35 -1.75 2.76
CA VAL A 806 24.22 -1.64 3.69
C VAL A 806 23.84 -3.02 4.22
N LEU A 807 23.92 -4.08 3.41
CA LEU A 807 23.67 -5.45 3.87
C LEU A 807 24.72 -5.91 4.90
N GLU A 808 26.00 -5.61 4.67
CA GLU A 808 27.09 -5.90 5.63
C GLU A 808 26.85 -5.16 6.96
N VAL A 809 26.51 -3.87 6.90
CA VAL A 809 26.18 -3.04 8.08
C VAL A 809 24.95 -3.59 8.81
N ALA A 810 23.86 -3.88 8.10
CA ALA A 810 22.63 -4.40 8.68
C ALA A 810 22.83 -5.77 9.35
N THR A 811 23.71 -6.61 8.80
CA THR A 811 24.03 -7.93 9.36
C THR A 811 24.90 -7.82 10.61
N ALA A 812 25.91 -6.95 10.58
CA ALA A 812 26.88 -6.84 11.67
C ALA A 812 26.36 -6.03 12.87
N LEU A 813 25.54 -5.01 12.61
CA LEU A 813 25.15 -4.02 13.62
C LEU A 813 23.69 -4.17 14.09
N HIS A 814 23.00 -5.27 13.76
CA HIS A 814 21.59 -5.46 14.08
C HIS A 814 21.26 -5.28 15.57
N ASP A 815 22.11 -5.81 16.44
CA ASP A 815 21.92 -5.78 17.90
C ASP A 815 22.39 -4.47 18.55
N LYS A 816 22.95 -3.54 17.77
CA LYS A 816 23.39 -2.24 18.27
C LYS A 816 22.20 -1.30 18.47
N GLN A 817 22.27 -0.49 19.52
CA GLN A 817 21.27 0.51 19.86
C GLN A 817 21.45 1.76 19.00
N VAL A 818 20.36 2.20 18.37
CA VAL A 818 20.33 3.43 17.56
C VAL A 818 19.41 4.43 18.24
N GLY A 819 20.00 5.39 18.95
CA GLY A 819 19.26 6.42 19.69
C GLY A 819 18.85 7.63 18.86
N GLY A 820 19.39 7.77 17.64
CA GLY A 820 19.16 8.96 16.82
C GLY A 820 19.99 8.96 15.53
N ARG A 821 20.23 10.17 15.01
CA ARG A 821 20.84 10.42 13.69
C ARG A 821 22.10 11.30 13.76
N ARG A 822 22.71 11.45 14.94
CA ARG A 822 23.91 12.26 15.14
C ARG A 822 25.15 11.37 15.06
N VAL A 823 26.07 11.71 14.16
CA VAL A 823 27.29 10.92 13.91
C VAL A 823 28.51 11.58 14.55
N GLY A 824 29.31 10.76 15.23
CA GLY A 824 30.68 11.07 15.63
C GLY A 824 31.64 10.53 14.58
N THR A 825 32.59 11.34 14.13
CA THR A 825 33.53 10.91 13.10
C THR A 825 34.97 11.19 13.53
N ILE A 826 35.86 10.26 13.20
CA ILE A 826 37.27 10.35 13.53
C ILE A 826 38.12 9.84 12.37
N SER A 827 39.21 10.55 12.07
CA SER A 827 40.28 10.08 11.19
C SER A 827 41.65 10.55 11.63
N ASN A 828 42.71 9.89 11.19
CA ASN A 828 44.09 10.39 11.25
C ASN A 828 44.46 11.26 10.03
N ALA A 829 43.51 11.54 9.13
CA ALA A 829 43.72 12.31 7.91
C ALA A 829 42.61 13.36 7.69
N GLY A 830 43.00 14.63 7.55
CA GLY A 830 42.07 15.74 7.40
C GLY A 830 41.11 15.63 6.21
N TYR A 831 41.56 15.12 5.06
CA TYR A 831 40.67 15.00 3.88
C TYR A 831 39.50 14.01 4.13
N GLU A 832 39.72 12.94 4.90
CA GLU A 832 38.65 12.01 5.26
C GLU A 832 37.62 12.69 6.18
N THR A 833 38.07 13.57 7.08
CA THR A 833 37.16 14.33 7.95
C THR A 833 36.24 15.27 7.16
N VAL A 834 36.77 15.90 6.10
CA VAL A 834 35.99 16.71 5.15
C VAL A 834 35.05 15.82 4.34
N GLY A 835 35.55 14.70 3.80
CA GLY A 835 34.75 13.76 3.03
C GLY A 835 33.56 13.20 3.81
N MET A 836 33.73 12.92 5.10
CA MET A 836 32.60 12.57 5.97
C MET A 836 31.65 13.76 6.14
N ALA A 837 32.12 14.95 6.52
CA ALA A 837 31.24 16.11 6.70
C ALA A 837 30.42 16.47 5.43
N ASP A 838 31.00 16.33 4.24
CA ASP A 838 30.33 16.60 2.96
C ASP A 838 29.22 15.59 2.62
N ASN A 839 29.20 14.41 3.26
CA ASN A 839 28.32 13.29 2.91
C ASN A 839 27.21 13.02 3.94
N ILE A 840 26.94 13.97 4.86
CA ILE A 840 25.89 13.84 5.90
C ILE A 840 24.45 13.90 5.35
N THR A 841 24.26 14.42 4.14
CA THR A 841 22.95 14.49 3.47
C THR A 841 23.01 13.78 2.13
N GLY A 842 22.05 12.89 1.88
CA GLY A 842 21.86 12.23 0.59
C GLY A 842 20.38 12.18 0.20
N LEU A 843 20.07 11.51 -0.91
CA LEU A 843 18.68 11.45 -1.43
C LEU A 843 17.70 10.76 -0.47
N ARG A 844 18.17 9.79 0.32
CA ARG A 844 17.33 8.91 1.16
C ARG A 844 17.75 8.89 2.64
N TYR A 845 18.62 9.80 3.03
CA TYR A 845 19.12 9.87 4.39
C TYR A 845 19.56 11.30 4.71
N GLN A 846 19.41 11.68 5.97
CA GLN A 846 19.96 12.90 6.51
C GLN A 846 20.39 12.62 7.94
N VAL A 847 21.67 12.83 8.20
CA VAL A 847 22.28 12.76 9.53
C VAL A 847 22.92 14.09 9.86
N GLU A 848 23.25 14.28 11.13
CA GLU A 848 23.90 15.48 11.63
C GLU A 848 25.26 15.14 12.21
N MET A 849 26.23 16.03 12.05
CA MET A 849 27.46 15.95 12.84
C MET A 849 27.12 16.25 14.29
N ALA A 850 27.38 15.30 15.19
CA ALA A 850 27.14 15.49 16.61
C ALA A 850 27.89 16.74 17.12
N THR A 851 27.16 17.66 17.76
CA THR A 851 27.78 18.78 18.47
C THR A 851 28.28 18.28 19.81
N LEU A 852 29.60 18.21 19.97
CA LEU A 852 30.23 17.69 21.18
C LEU A 852 29.97 18.59 22.38
N SER A 853 29.54 17.99 23.48
CA SER A 853 29.38 18.65 24.78
C SER A 853 30.73 19.05 25.37
N ALA A 854 30.72 20.00 26.32
CA ALA A 854 31.92 20.40 27.03
C ALA A 854 32.61 19.23 27.77
N GLU A 855 31.83 18.25 28.24
CA GLU A 855 32.36 17.05 28.90
C GLU A 855 33.12 16.16 27.90
N THR A 856 32.52 15.87 26.74
CA THR A 856 33.16 15.06 25.69
C THR A 856 34.40 15.76 25.13
N GLN A 857 34.31 17.07 24.89
CA GLN A 857 35.47 17.86 24.45
C GLN A 857 36.60 17.80 25.47
N LYS A 858 36.30 17.91 26.77
CA LYS A 858 37.30 17.78 27.84
C LYS A 858 37.97 16.40 27.83
N LYS A 859 37.20 15.30 27.77
CA LYS A 859 37.75 13.93 27.71
C LYS A 859 38.65 13.72 26.50
N LEU A 860 38.25 14.25 25.34
CA LEU A 860 39.06 14.21 24.12
C LEU A 860 40.34 15.05 24.28
N SER A 861 40.26 16.27 24.79
CA SER A 861 41.43 17.12 25.04
C SER A 861 42.41 16.49 26.02
N GLU A 862 41.94 15.86 27.10
CA GLU A 862 42.79 15.12 28.06
C GLU A 862 43.49 13.93 27.39
N THR A 863 42.76 13.20 26.53
CA THR A 863 43.33 12.10 25.74
C THR A 863 44.40 12.62 24.79
N LEU A 864 44.12 13.68 24.03
CA LEU A 864 45.07 14.29 23.09
C LEU A 864 46.33 14.78 23.82
N ALA A 865 46.18 15.41 24.98
CA ALA A 865 47.31 15.87 25.81
C ALA A 865 48.16 14.71 26.34
N LYS A 866 47.52 13.61 26.81
CA LYS A 866 48.23 12.39 27.27
C LYS A 866 49.17 11.84 26.18
N PHE A 867 48.75 11.91 24.92
CA PHE A 867 49.54 11.45 23.77
C PHE A 867 50.31 12.56 23.05
N LYS A 868 50.38 13.77 23.62
CA LYS A 868 51.12 14.94 23.08
C LYS A 868 50.63 15.41 21.69
N LEU A 869 49.33 15.28 21.43
CA LEU A 869 48.65 15.70 20.19
C LEU A 869 47.88 17.02 20.34
N ASP A 870 47.73 17.54 21.57
CA ASP A 870 46.95 18.74 21.92
C ASP A 870 47.44 20.03 21.25
N LYS A 871 48.69 20.07 20.81
CA LYS A 871 49.25 21.21 20.04
C LYS A 871 48.88 21.18 18.56
N LEU A 872 48.42 20.04 18.05
CA LEU A 872 48.13 19.80 16.64
C LEU A 872 46.63 19.59 16.38
N VAL A 873 45.90 19.10 17.38
CA VAL A 873 44.53 18.62 17.24
C VAL A 873 43.59 19.37 18.17
N ASN A 874 42.47 19.83 17.62
CA ASN A 874 41.37 20.38 18.40
C ASN A 874 40.31 19.30 18.65
N ALA A 875 39.81 19.21 19.89
CA ALA A 875 38.73 18.31 20.28
C ALA A 875 37.39 18.79 19.70
N ARG A 876 37.13 18.48 18.42
CA ARG A 876 35.89 18.79 17.70
C ARG A 876 35.41 17.59 16.88
N ASN A 877 34.21 17.67 16.34
CA ASN A 877 33.66 16.69 15.40
C ASN A 877 33.41 17.38 14.04
N PRO A 878 33.97 16.87 12.93
CA PRO A 878 34.88 15.72 12.82
C PRO A 878 36.20 15.86 13.58
N LEU A 879 36.71 14.74 14.10
CA LEU A 879 38.00 14.69 14.81
C LEU A 879 39.13 14.22 13.88
N ASP A 880 40.12 15.08 13.64
CA ASP A 880 41.37 14.72 12.93
C ASP A 880 42.49 14.52 13.95
N VAL A 881 42.86 13.27 14.25
CA VAL A 881 43.93 12.95 15.20
C VAL A 881 45.34 13.01 14.60
N THR A 882 45.47 13.35 13.31
CA THR A 882 46.70 13.39 12.50
C THR A 882 47.41 12.05 12.34
N PRO A 883 48.34 11.92 11.38
CA PRO A 883 49.15 10.71 11.22
C PRO A 883 50.07 10.40 12.41
N MET A 884 50.21 11.34 13.37
CA MET A 884 51.06 11.17 14.55
C MET A 884 50.39 10.32 15.66
N ALA A 885 49.10 10.04 15.55
CA ALA A 885 48.39 9.22 16.53
C ALA A 885 48.85 7.75 16.49
N THR A 886 49.14 7.19 17.67
CA THR A 886 49.40 5.77 17.87
C THR A 886 48.10 4.96 17.88
N ASP A 887 48.18 3.62 17.78
CA ASP A 887 47.03 2.73 17.95
C ASP A 887 46.25 3.01 19.25
N GLU A 888 46.98 3.24 20.35
CA GLU A 888 46.39 3.52 21.66
C GLU A 888 45.68 4.89 21.68
N ALA A 889 46.30 5.93 21.12
CA ALA A 889 45.70 7.27 21.05
C ALA A 889 44.40 7.24 20.22
N TYR A 890 44.44 6.55 19.08
CA TYR A 890 43.29 6.39 18.19
C TYR A 890 42.14 5.65 18.90
N GLU A 891 42.42 4.51 19.54
CA GLU A 891 41.43 3.73 20.31
C GLU A 891 40.74 4.58 21.40
N HIS A 892 41.52 5.36 22.18
CA HIS A 892 40.95 6.20 23.25
C HIS A 892 40.03 7.31 22.70
N CYS A 893 40.38 7.90 21.55
CA CYS A 893 39.53 8.91 20.92
C CYS A 893 38.23 8.29 20.37
N VAL A 894 38.30 7.10 19.75
CA VAL A 894 37.11 6.36 19.30
C VAL A 894 36.21 6.00 20.48
N ARG A 895 36.80 5.54 21.60
CA ARG A 895 36.08 5.22 22.83
C ARG A 895 35.33 6.43 23.38
N ALA A 896 35.99 7.59 23.46
CA ALA A 896 35.36 8.83 23.93
C ALA A 896 34.15 9.23 23.05
N MET A 897 34.23 9.04 21.73
CA MET A 897 33.08 9.27 20.82
C MET A 897 31.96 8.26 21.04
N LEU A 898 32.27 6.98 21.25
CA LEU A 898 31.27 5.94 21.52
C LEU A 898 30.55 6.18 22.87
N GLU A 899 31.25 6.69 23.87
CA GLU A 899 30.69 6.97 25.20
C GLU A 899 29.87 8.28 25.24
N ALA A 900 30.07 9.20 24.30
CA ALA A 900 29.41 10.51 24.27
C ALA A 900 27.89 10.41 24.04
N PRO A 901 27.01 10.85 24.96
CA PRO A 901 25.54 10.71 24.83
C PRO A 901 24.93 11.48 23.65
N GLU A 902 25.63 12.50 23.15
CA GLU A 902 25.26 13.27 21.96
C GLU A 902 25.58 12.58 20.62
N VAL A 903 26.29 11.45 20.65
CA VAL A 903 26.66 10.64 19.47
C VAL A 903 25.81 9.38 19.42
N ASP A 904 25.14 9.14 18.31
CA ASP A 904 24.26 7.98 18.09
C ASP A 904 24.93 6.87 17.25
N GLY A 905 25.98 7.20 16.49
CA GLY A 905 26.79 6.23 15.74
C GLY A 905 28.16 6.81 15.37
N VAL A 906 29.15 5.95 15.14
CA VAL A 906 30.54 6.36 14.90
C VAL A 906 31.08 5.88 13.54
N VAL A 907 31.73 6.76 12.80
CA VAL A 907 32.61 6.38 11.67
C VAL A 907 34.06 6.53 12.12
N ALA A 908 34.75 5.39 12.27
CA ALA A 908 36.16 5.34 12.59
C ALA A 908 36.97 5.11 11.30
N SER A 909 37.47 6.20 10.72
CA SER A 909 38.25 6.16 9.48
C SER A 909 39.75 6.25 9.76
N LEU A 910 40.58 5.62 8.94
CA LEU A 910 42.02 5.84 9.01
C LEU A 910 42.72 5.55 7.68
N VAL A 911 43.80 6.27 7.45
CA VAL A 911 44.82 5.97 6.45
C VAL A 911 45.95 5.19 7.14
N PRO A 912 46.12 3.87 6.87
CA PRO A 912 46.97 2.99 7.67
C PRO A 912 48.47 3.12 7.36
N LEU A 913 48.89 4.08 6.54
CA LEU A 913 50.27 4.17 6.01
C LEU A 913 51.28 4.81 7.00
N THR A 914 50.83 5.25 8.17
CA THR A 914 51.70 5.90 9.16
C THR A 914 52.56 4.88 9.91
N ALA A 915 53.83 5.22 10.15
CA ALA A 915 54.74 4.42 10.99
C ALA A 915 54.35 4.42 12.48
N MET A 916 53.37 5.25 12.88
CA MET A 916 52.87 5.31 14.25
C MET A 916 51.85 4.21 14.57
N MET A 917 51.36 3.47 13.57
CA MET A 917 50.32 2.45 13.72
C MET A 917 50.80 1.07 13.27
N LEU A 918 50.34 0.01 13.95
CA LEU A 918 50.67 -1.39 13.64
C LEU A 918 49.64 -2.00 12.67
N THR A 919 49.76 -1.67 11.39
CA THR A 919 48.73 -1.94 10.37
C THR A 919 49.21 -2.83 9.22
N ALA A 920 50.50 -3.08 9.08
CA ALA A 920 51.03 -3.97 8.05
C ALA A 920 50.78 -5.45 8.39
N ALA A 921 50.88 -6.34 7.39
CA ALA A 921 50.52 -7.75 7.51
C ALA A 921 51.27 -8.51 8.62
N ASP A 922 52.55 -8.17 8.86
CA ASP A 922 53.40 -8.74 9.91
C ASP A 922 53.25 -8.01 11.27
N GLU A 923 52.51 -6.90 11.30
CA GLU A 923 52.32 -6.06 12.48
C GLU A 923 50.97 -6.28 13.16
N ILE A 924 49.93 -6.61 12.39
CA ILE A 924 48.55 -6.74 12.92
C ILE A 924 48.42 -7.82 14.00
N THR A 925 49.33 -8.80 14.06
CA THR A 925 49.35 -9.83 15.11
C THR A 925 50.15 -9.42 16.35
N LYS A 926 50.84 -8.27 16.33
CA LYS A 926 51.59 -7.76 17.48
C LYS A 926 50.61 -7.26 18.55
N PRO A 927 50.90 -7.46 19.85
CA PRO A 927 50.03 -7.00 20.93
C PRO A 927 49.77 -5.49 20.86
N GLY A 928 48.51 -5.10 21.00
CA GLY A 928 48.12 -3.69 20.98
C GLY A 928 48.06 -3.07 19.58
N SER A 929 48.02 -3.87 18.51
CA SER A 929 47.66 -3.38 17.18
C SER A 929 46.20 -2.94 17.12
N LEU A 930 45.83 -2.08 16.17
CA LEU A 930 44.43 -1.75 15.90
C LEU A 930 43.59 -2.98 15.51
N ALA A 931 44.22 -4.02 14.95
CA ALA A 931 43.55 -5.27 14.61
C ALA A 931 43.04 -6.03 15.85
N GLU A 932 43.71 -5.87 16.99
CA GLU A 932 43.27 -6.39 18.29
C GLU A 932 42.36 -5.38 19.02
N ARG A 933 42.77 -4.11 19.06
CA ARG A 933 42.12 -3.06 19.88
C ARG A 933 40.72 -2.71 19.40
N LEU A 934 40.54 -2.45 18.11
CA LEU A 934 39.26 -1.97 17.58
C LEU A 934 38.14 -3.01 17.72
N PRO A 935 38.32 -4.28 17.33
CA PRO A 935 37.27 -5.28 17.52
C PRO A 935 36.90 -5.47 18.99
N ARG A 936 37.88 -5.47 19.90
CA ARG A 936 37.65 -5.57 21.35
C ARG A 936 36.81 -4.39 21.87
N LEU A 937 37.12 -3.16 21.42
CA LEU A 937 36.35 -1.97 21.76
C LEU A 937 34.91 -2.09 21.23
N PHE A 938 34.73 -2.49 19.97
CA PHE A 938 33.43 -2.50 19.30
C PHE A 938 32.51 -3.63 19.76
N ALA A 939 33.08 -4.75 20.20
CA ALA A 939 32.31 -5.82 20.84
C ALA A 939 31.59 -5.32 22.10
N GLY A 940 32.24 -4.47 22.90
CA GLY A 940 31.67 -3.89 24.12
C GLY A 940 30.81 -2.63 23.91
N ALA A 941 30.82 -2.03 22.72
CA ALA A 941 30.07 -0.81 22.42
C ALA A 941 28.58 -1.10 22.19
N SER A 942 27.69 -0.32 22.79
CA SER A 942 26.24 -0.41 22.53
C SER A 942 25.83 0.25 21.21
N LYS A 943 26.59 1.24 20.74
CA LYS A 943 26.30 2.04 19.55
C LYS A 943 26.86 1.42 18.27
N PRO A 944 26.24 1.66 17.11
CA PRO A 944 26.77 1.23 15.82
C PRO A 944 28.07 1.95 15.46
N VAL A 945 29.02 1.20 14.94
CA VAL A 945 30.30 1.70 14.45
C VAL A 945 30.67 1.02 13.14
N VAL A 946 31.17 1.81 12.19
CA VAL A 946 31.74 1.32 10.94
C VAL A 946 33.18 1.81 10.83
N VAL A 947 34.02 1.04 10.16
CA VAL A 947 35.42 1.40 9.95
C VAL A 947 35.67 1.68 8.48
N SER A 948 36.44 2.72 8.18
CA SER A 948 37.01 2.92 6.85
C SER A 948 38.53 2.80 6.93
N ILE A 949 39.10 1.99 6.04
CA ILE A 949 40.54 1.78 5.91
C ILE A 949 40.91 2.12 4.46
N ASP A 950 41.21 3.39 4.21
CA ASP A 950 41.53 3.90 2.87
C ASP A 950 42.98 3.52 2.51
N SER A 951 43.11 2.40 1.79
CA SER A 951 44.39 1.76 1.48
C SER A 951 44.27 0.70 0.37
N GLY A 952 45.42 0.39 -0.26
CA GLY A 952 45.55 -0.66 -1.27
C GLY A 952 45.75 -2.08 -0.71
N GLU A 953 46.07 -3.02 -1.61
CA GLU A 953 46.13 -4.47 -1.35
C GLU A 953 47.13 -4.88 -0.26
N LEU A 954 48.18 -4.09 -0.02
CA LEU A 954 49.16 -4.35 1.06
C LEU A 954 48.51 -4.43 2.45
N PHE A 955 47.38 -3.75 2.64
CA PHE A 955 46.63 -3.70 3.90
C PHE A 955 45.38 -4.60 3.87
N ASP A 956 45.20 -5.44 2.86
CA ASP A 956 44.13 -6.45 2.81
C ASP A 956 44.12 -7.38 4.03
N PRO A 957 45.27 -7.87 4.55
CA PRO A 957 45.27 -8.69 5.76
C PRO A 957 44.66 -7.95 6.96
N PHE A 958 44.92 -6.66 7.11
CA PHE A 958 44.36 -5.84 8.18
C PHE A 958 42.84 -5.68 8.02
N VAL A 959 42.36 -5.37 6.81
CA VAL A 959 40.93 -5.28 6.50
C VAL A 959 40.21 -6.61 6.75
N LYS A 960 40.82 -7.74 6.35
CA LYS A 960 40.26 -9.08 6.57
C LYS A 960 40.20 -9.41 8.07
N ALA A 961 41.22 -9.05 8.84
CA ALA A 961 41.23 -9.26 10.29
C ALA A 961 40.10 -8.51 11.00
N ILE A 962 39.92 -7.22 10.69
CA ILE A 962 38.83 -6.40 11.26
C ILE A 962 37.45 -6.94 10.85
N ARG A 963 37.25 -7.29 9.57
CA ARG A 963 35.99 -7.87 9.07
C ARG A 963 35.67 -9.22 9.71
N ALA A 964 36.66 -10.10 9.86
CA ALA A 964 36.50 -11.41 10.48
C ALA A 964 35.99 -11.31 11.93
N ALA A 965 36.33 -10.22 12.62
CA ALA A 965 35.82 -9.91 13.95
C ALA A 965 34.40 -9.32 13.98
N GLY A 966 33.71 -9.27 12.84
CA GLY A 966 32.32 -8.82 12.74
C GLY A 966 32.14 -7.31 12.61
N VAL A 967 33.19 -6.57 12.24
CA VAL A 967 33.14 -5.12 12.07
C VAL A 967 32.97 -4.78 10.57
N PRO A 968 31.97 -3.97 10.17
CA PRO A 968 31.86 -3.51 8.79
C PRO A 968 33.04 -2.64 8.39
N VAL A 969 33.74 -3.01 7.31
CA VAL A 969 34.90 -2.26 6.81
C VAL A 969 34.66 -1.74 5.40
N PHE A 970 35.01 -0.47 5.21
CA PHE A 970 34.94 0.25 3.96
C PHE A 970 36.33 0.62 3.46
N ARG A 971 36.44 0.88 2.16
CA ARG A 971 37.68 1.37 1.53
C ARG A 971 37.70 2.88 1.33
N SER A 972 36.61 3.57 1.71
CA SER A 972 36.47 5.02 1.59
C SER A 972 35.52 5.54 2.65
N CYS A 973 35.89 6.66 3.27
CA CYS A 973 35.18 7.25 4.41
C CYS A 973 33.79 7.78 4.02
N ASP A 974 33.63 8.29 2.80
CA ASP A 974 32.35 8.77 2.28
C ASP A 974 31.34 7.61 2.24
N GLN A 975 31.70 6.48 1.65
CA GLN A 975 30.85 5.28 1.56
C GLN A 975 30.50 4.72 2.93
N ALA A 976 31.45 4.73 3.87
CA ALA A 976 31.23 4.32 5.25
C ALA A 976 30.15 5.20 5.91
N LEU A 977 30.27 6.52 5.78
CA LEU A 977 29.29 7.45 6.30
C LEU A 977 27.93 7.27 5.63
N ARG A 978 27.84 7.22 4.30
CA ARG A 978 26.54 7.08 3.60
C ARG A 978 25.81 5.81 4.04
N SER A 979 26.54 4.70 4.20
CA SER A 979 25.96 3.41 4.59
C SER A 979 25.50 3.41 6.04
N LEU A 980 26.33 3.93 6.96
CA LEU A 980 25.92 4.10 8.36
C LEU A 980 24.75 5.06 8.49
N ALA A 981 24.75 6.18 7.76
CA ALA A 981 23.70 7.19 7.81
C ALA A 981 22.34 6.63 7.37
N ARG A 982 22.29 5.84 6.30
CA ARG A 982 21.08 5.11 5.88
C ARG A 982 20.61 4.13 6.97
N TYR A 983 21.53 3.38 7.58
CA TYR A 983 21.21 2.45 8.67
C TYR A 983 20.67 3.17 9.91
N LEU A 984 21.27 4.30 10.30
CA LEU A 984 20.81 5.13 11.41
C LEU A 984 19.43 5.71 11.13
N CYS A 985 19.20 6.30 9.94
CA CYS A 985 17.89 6.83 9.57
C CYS A 985 16.80 5.75 9.59
N TYR A 986 17.16 4.52 9.19
CA TYR A 986 16.27 3.36 9.21
C TYR A 986 15.94 2.86 10.62
N ARG A 987 16.92 2.82 11.52
CA ARG A 987 16.77 2.26 12.87
C ARG A 987 16.33 3.29 13.91
N ALA A 988 16.54 4.58 13.65
CA ALA A 988 16.18 5.64 14.59
C ALA A 988 14.67 5.62 14.91
N PRO A 989 14.28 5.88 16.17
CA PRO A 989 12.88 6.00 16.54
C PRO A 989 12.18 7.07 15.70
N VAL A 990 10.96 6.78 15.25
CA VAL A 990 10.13 7.78 14.57
C VAL A 990 9.61 8.74 15.65
N ALA A 991 9.96 10.02 15.56
CA ALA A 991 9.49 11.06 16.47
C ALA A 991 7.95 10.98 16.57
N GLY A 992 7.43 10.64 17.76
CA GLY A 992 5.99 10.53 18.04
C GLY A 992 5.41 9.11 18.20
N SER A 993 6.22 8.04 18.16
CA SER A 993 5.72 6.65 18.30
C SER A 993 5.68 6.09 19.74
N ASP A 994 6.22 6.81 20.74
CA ASP A 994 6.32 6.34 22.13
C ASP A 994 5.25 6.92 23.09
N GLN A 995 3.97 6.92 22.70
CA GLN A 995 2.91 7.27 23.67
C GLN A 995 1.69 6.32 23.74
N ASN A 996 1.63 5.19 23.02
CA ASN A 996 0.44 4.32 23.13
C ASN A 996 0.70 2.83 22.87
N GLN A 997 1.74 2.25 23.48
CA GLN A 997 1.86 0.79 23.62
C GLN A 997 2.39 0.46 25.01
N GLY A 998 1.48 0.48 25.98
CA GLY A 998 1.58 -0.24 27.24
C GLY A 998 0.63 -1.42 27.22
#